data_AF-A0A060SRM1-F1
#
_entry.id   AF-A0A060SRM1-F1
#
_cell.length_a   1.000
_cell.length_b   1.000
_cell.length_c   1.000
_cell.angle_alpha   90.00
_cell.angle_beta   90.00
_cell.angle_gamma   90.00
#
_symmetry.space_group_name_H-M   'P 1'
#
loop_
_entity.id
_entity.type
_entity.pdbx_description
1 polymer ?
#
loop_
_entity_poly.entity_id
_entity_poly.type
_entity_poly.pdbx_seq_one_letter_code
_entity_poly.pdbx_strand_id
1 'polypeptide(L)'
;MPSFDSLPIELVLRILSYLPVQSLRSVRLTARRWNQFFVANESTIYHHAAFLHDFVDSLGILLPEARQSRYLKFLKDVPDWYTYCKRYHLLQKNWVGQGTGATAKFYGRTPYDVHRIKVDEKHGLVITTHEFGGLTVFDMETTAILWRLSSGYVRRYAHCEYENGFLIFDRIGVSKEVWRLQTLYNDTTDGPHTPAPEEAQIAEWRIASQPQYPHAPRGHFRPWRLINTPEFGRAYRFVYPSLLVSGLRKAYVWDVRTGALLQELENVQGDSNAGDINYVELSASHVFICSSSALRVFSRETKAMILEIPSYQLAYADIRLAVKRDPAMARHGLATPGEIVKIPLELTDSTALYSASYAEFSAVHVSRSGTDLVAQLSDSRIIAIRDFMRVARGDVPLNKAALELGKTVPYRGVDEHFSIYLCFEYGRIGVITTSGVYAITLDPTRHSLLDPYLASRENAHGVPREAIDAGLSFPHVQIASLPYYQDRRQLAKVTCLQVTETKMFFVWDAMYKPDSFEFFRRVGMIDPPPVEARAAMAGAVAATAATTTVGAAAAVPAPASSAVHDQQANVGHVMQPEAVAGPSADAMVVDGGNDEAAAISDAVWDAPGIEEHQAVAGPATVTTAAATATPAGGGVNTEMVVIEYVPHDANDEDEWDEDEGDEDEDIEFDDQDLLEDADAVLPADVGVPLLQAHRREREWSKFELLGGSCGMADVR
;
A
#
# COMPACT_ATOMS: atom_id res chain seq x y z
N MET A 1 0.93 -50.11 -7.28
CA MET A 1 0.17 -49.17 -6.44
C MET A 1 -1.25 -49.08 -6.98
N PRO A 2 -2.30 -48.98 -6.14
CA PRO A 2 -3.66 -48.75 -6.63
C PRO A 2 -3.68 -47.47 -7.47
N SER A 3 -4.32 -47.52 -8.65
CA SER A 3 -4.49 -46.31 -9.47
C SER A 3 -5.34 -45.31 -8.70
N PHE A 4 -5.06 -44.01 -8.84
CA PHE A 4 -5.92 -42.93 -8.33
C PHE A 4 -7.40 -43.14 -8.72
N ASP A 5 -7.64 -43.78 -9.86
CA ASP A 5 -8.97 -44.11 -10.38
C ASP A 5 -9.75 -45.14 -9.56
N SER A 6 -9.06 -45.88 -8.70
CA SER A 6 -9.68 -46.88 -7.82
C SER A 6 -10.09 -46.31 -6.46
N LEU A 7 -9.74 -45.05 -6.19
CA LEU A 7 -10.09 -44.39 -4.94
C LEU A 7 -11.56 -43.91 -4.99
N PRO A 8 -12.30 -43.98 -3.87
CA PRO A 8 -13.56 -43.28 -3.71
C PRO A 8 -13.44 -41.79 -4.03
N ILE A 9 -14.49 -41.21 -4.61
CA ILE A 9 -14.55 -39.80 -5.03
C ILE A 9 -14.19 -38.85 -3.90
N GLU A 10 -14.62 -39.15 -2.67
CA GLU A 10 -14.37 -38.35 -1.48
C GLU A 10 -12.87 -38.30 -1.13
N LEU A 11 -12.15 -39.41 -1.34
CA LEU A 11 -10.70 -39.45 -1.13
C LEU A 11 -9.96 -38.67 -2.21
N VAL A 12 -10.42 -38.77 -3.48
CA VAL A 12 -9.83 -37.98 -4.58
C VAL A 12 -10.03 -36.49 -4.31
N LEU A 13 -11.24 -36.04 -3.96
CA LEU A 13 -11.51 -34.65 -3.63
C LEU A 13 -10.70 -34.16 -2.44
N ARG A 14 -10.53 -35.01 -1.41
CA ARG A 14 -9.67 -34.69 -0.26
C ARG A 14 -8.21 -34.52 -0.68
N ILE A 15 -7.69 -35.36 -1.58
CA ILE A 15 -6.31 -35.20 -2.07
C ILE A 15 -6.18 -33.89 -2.87
N LEU A 16 -7.12 -33.63 -3.79
CA LEU A 16 -7.12 -32.41 -4.60
C LEU A 16 -7.26 -31.14 -3.74
N SER A 17 -7.90 -31.21 -2.57
CA SER A 17 -8.05 -30.06 -1.65
C SER A 17 -6.73 -29.53 -1.08
N TYR A 18 -5.63 -30.26 -1.22
CA TYR A 18 -4.29 -29.84 -0.82
C TYR A 18 -3.45 -29.30 -1.98
N LEU A 19 -3.96 -29.35 -3.22
CA LEU A 19 -3.22 -28.90 -4.39
C LEU A 19 -3.51 -27.42 -4.67
N PRO A 20 -2.49 -26.60 -4.98
CA PRO A 20 -2.69 -25.24 -5.45
C PRO A 20 -3.34 -25.24 -6.85
N VAL A 21 -3.87 -24.09 -7.24
CA VAL A 21 -4.60 -23.92 -8.51
C VAL A 21 -3.79 -24.33 -9.73
N GLN A 22 -2.46 -24.11 -9.72
CA GLN A 22 -1.53 -24.56 -10.76
C GLN A 22 -1.55 -26.07 -10.93
N SER A 23 -1.28 -26.83 -9.86
CA SER A 23 -1.25 -28.28 -9.95
C SER A 23 -2.65 -28.85 -10.23
N LEU A 24 -3.71 -28.19 -9.78
CA LEU A 24 -5.08 -28.54 -10.17
C LEU A 24 -5.30 -28.42 -11.68
N ARG A 25 -4.80 -27.34 -12.32
CA ARG A 25 -4.79 -27.19 -13.78
C ARG A 25 -4.00 -28.32 -14.43
N SER A 26 -2.79 -28.61 -13.97
CA SER A 26 -1.97 -29.71 -14.50
C SER A 26 -2.70 -31.06 -14.43
N VAL A 27 -3.29 -31.40 -13.27
CA VAL A 27 -4.07 -32.65 -13.09
C VAL A 27 -5.24 -32.72 -14.06
N ARG A 28 -6.00 -31.63 -14.21
CA ARG A 28 -7.13 -31.54 -15.15
C ARG A 28 -6.71 -31.85 -16.59
N LEU A 29 -5.51 -31.40 -17.00
CA LEU A 29 -4.97 -31.57 -18.35
C LEU A 29 -4.38 -32.97 -18.62
N THR A 30 -4.10 -33.78 -17.58
CA THR A 30 -3.45 -35.09 -17.76
C THR A 30 -4.26 -36.11 -18.56
N ALA A 31 -5.59 -36.12 -18.44
CA ALA A 31 -6.46 -37.05 -19.16
C ALA A 31 -7.91 -36.57 -19.25
N ARG A 32 -8.64 -36.97 -20.31
CA ARG A 32 -10.07 -36.62 -20.50
C ARG A 32 -10.94 -36.98 -19.29
N ARG A 33 -10.67 -38.11 -18.64
CA ARG A 33 -11.40 -38.54 -17.44
C ARG A 33 -11.19 -37.59 -16.25
N TRP A 34 -9.98 -37.03 -16.10
CA TRP A 34 -9.67 -36.06 -15.05
C TRP A 34 -10.39 -34.75 -15.33
N ASN A 35 -10.38 -34.28 -16.59
CA ASN A 35 -11.19 -33.14 -16.96
C ASN A 35 -12.70 -33.37 -16.67
N GLN A 36 -13.25 -34.55 -17.01
CA GLN A 36 -14.63 -34.90 -16.66
C GLN A 36 -14.88 -34.92 -15.16
N PHE A 37 -13.93 -35.44 -14.37
CA PHE A 37 -14.00 -35.44 -12.91
C PHE A 37 -14.01 -34.01 -12.36
N PHE A 38 -13.18 -33.12 -12.88
CA PHE A 38 -13.13 -31.71 -12.50
C PHE A 38 -14.45 -31.01 -12.84
N VAL A 39 -14.97 -31.18 -14.05
CA VAL A 39 -16.28 -30.61 -14.44
C VAL A 39 -17.40 -31.13 -13.53
N ALA A 40 -17.40 -32.41 -13.17
CA ALA A 40 -18.42 -33.00 -12.31
C ALA A 40 -18.33 -32.53 -10.83
N ASN A 41 -17.16 -32.08 -10.37
CA ASN A 41 -16.90 -31.73 -8.97
C ASN A 41 -16.34 -30.31 -8.79
N GLU A 42 -16.52 -29.45 -9.79
CA GLU A 42 -15.84 -28.16 -9.93
C GLU A 42 -16.02 -27.30 -8.68
N SER A 43 -17.27 -27.18 -8.22
CA SER A 43 -17.60 -26.39 -7.02
C SER A 43 -16.83 -26.83 -5.78
N THR A 44 -16.59 -28.12 -5.58
CA THR A 44 -15.87 -28.58 -4.38
C THR A 44 -14.38 -28.31 -4.51
N ILE A 45 -13.81 -28.63 -5.67
CA ILE A 45 -12.37 -28.48 -5.95
C ILE A 45 -11.97 -27.01 -5.82
N TYR A 46 -12.66 -26.11 -6.52
CA TYR A 46 -12.29 -24.69 -6.56
C TYR A 46 -12.71 -23.92 -5.30
N HIS A 47 -13.73 -24.36 -4.56
CA HIS A 47 -13.99 -23.79 -3.23
C HIS A 47 -12.86 -24.09 -2.25
N HIS A 48 -12.35 -25.33 -2.25
CA HIS A 48 -11.16 -25.67 -1.45
C HIS A 48 -9.92 -24.91 -1.90
N ALA A 49 -9.72 -24.74 -3.21
CA ALA A 49 -8.63 -23.92 -3.73
C ALA A 49 -8.74 -22.44 -3.31
N ALA A 50 -9.95 -21.86 -3.36
CA ALA A 50 -10.20 -20.50 -2.90
C ALA A 50 -9.84 -20.31 -1.43
N PHE A 51 -10.13 -21.31 -0.58
CA PHE A 51 -9.73 -21.29 0.82
C PHE A 51 -8.22 -21.47 1.01
N LEU A 52 -7.60 -22.39 0.26
CA LEU A 52 -6.16 -22.63 0.31
C LEU A 52 -5.34 -21.37 -0.02
N HIS A 53 -5.85 -20.55 -0.94
CA HIS A 53 -5.21 -19.31 -1.39
C HIS A 53 -5.76 -18.04 -0.70
N ASP A 54 -6.38 -18.17 0.48
CA ASP A 54 -6.90 -17.03 1.26
C ASP A 54 -7.84 -16.08 0.45
N PHE A 55 -8.47 -16.57 -0.64
CA PHE A 55 -9.48 -15.82 -1.40
C PHE A 55 -10.80 -15.76 -0.64
N VAL A 56 -11.02 -16.74 0.24
CA VAL A 56 -12.11 -16.75 1.21
C VAL A 56 -11.61 -17.10 2.61
N ASP A 57 -12.31 -16.60 3.62
CA ASP A 57 -11.84 -16.69 5.01
C ASP A 57 -12.18 -18.04 5.68
N SER A 58 -13.07 -18.83 5.07
CA SER A 58 -13.58 -20.09 5.64
C SER A 58 -14.17 -21.00 4.56
N LEU A 59 -13.99 -22.32 4.72
CA LEU A 59 -14.68 -23.35 3.92
C LEU A 59 -16.20 -23.41 4.15
N GLY A 60 -16.72 -22.69 5.14
CA GLY A 60 -18.16 -22.63 5.39
C GLY A 60 -18.90 -21.62 4.52
N ILE A 61 -18.17 -20.76 3.80
CA ILE A 61 -18.78 -19.67 3.02
C ILE A 61 -19.35 -20.21 1.71
N LEU A 62 -20.58 -19.79 1.38
CA LEU A 62 -21.16 -20.13 0.09
C LEU A 62 -20.75 -19.11 -0.97
N LEU A 63 -20.76 -19.51 -2.25
CA LEU A 63 -20.37 -18.61 -3.33
C LEU A 63 -21.16 -17.28 -3.32
N PRO A 64 -22.49 -17.24 -3.14
CA PRO A 64 -23.22 -15.97 -3.05
C PRO A 64 -22.76 -15.07 -1.89
N GLU A 65 -22.34 -15.66 -0.77
CA GLU A 65 -21.80 -14.94 0.38
C GLU A 65 -20.39 -14.43 0.09
N ALA A 66 -19.55 -15.24 -0.56
CA ALA A 66 -18.20 -14.86 -0.98
C ALA A 66 -18.19 -13.70 -1.99
N ARG A 67 -19.20 -13.61 -2.86
CA ARG A 67 -19.40 -12.46 -3.76
C ARG A 67 -19.76 -11.18 -3.01
N GLN A 68 -20.41 -11.30 -1.85
CA GLN A 68 -20.88 -10.18 -1.03
C GLN A 68 -19.85 -9.75 0.02
N SER A 69 -19.05 -10.66 0.55
CA SER A 69 -18.17 -10.42 1.70
C SER A 69 -17.08 -9.38 1.43
N ARG A 70 -16.50 -9.38 0.22
CA ARG A 70 -15.36 -8.52 -0.12
C ARG A 70 -15.72 -7.26 -0.92
N TYR A 71 -17.01 -7.05 -1.23
CA TYR A 71 -17.51 -5.89 -2.00
C TYR A 71 -16.76 -5.62 -3.34
N LEU A 72 -16.06 -6.62 -3.89
CA LEU A 72 -15.30 -6.49 -5.11
C LEU A 72 -16.21 -6.60 -6.33
N LYS A 73 -16.31 -5.53 -7.12
CA LYS A 73 -17.22 -5.47 -8.27
C LYS A 73 -16.97 -6.57 -9.30
N PHE A 74 -15.71 -6.83 -9.61
CA PHE A 74 -15.31 -7.84 -10.60
C PHE A 74 -15.64 -9.29 -10.15
N LEU A 75 -16.12 -9.50 -8.93
CA LEU A 75 -16.55 -10.82 -8.45
C LEU A 75 -18.07 -10.96 -8.30
N LYS A 76 -18.84 -9.87 -8.44
CA LYS A 76 -20.28 -9.87 -8.13
C LYS A 76 -21.10 -10.83 -8.99
N ASP A 77 -20.73 -10.94 -10.27
CA ASP A 77 -21.50 -11.67 -11.28
C ASP A 77 -20.85 -13.00 -11.70
N VAL A 78 -19.84 -13.43 -10.94
CA VAL A 78 -19.11 -14.68 -11.20
C VAL A 78 -20.04 -15.89 -11.06
N PRO A 79 -20.18 -16.78 -12.06
CA PRO A 79 -21.17 -17.85 -12.02
C PRO A 79 -20.84 -18.97 -11.03
N ASP A 80 -19.57 -19.34 -10.89
CA ASP A 80 -19.08 -20.53 -10.19
C ASP A 80 -17.75 -20.29 -9.46
N TRP A 81 -17.31 -21.27 -8.66
CA TRP A 81 -16.05 -21.19 -7.92
C TRP A 81 -14.81 -21.22 -8.81
N TYR A 82 -14.91 -21.83 -9.99
CA TYR A 82 -13.82 -21.86 -10.97
C TYR A 82 -13.50 -20.44 -11.44
N THR A 83 -14.52 -19.75 -11.96
CA THR A 83 -14.42 -18.37 -12.43
C THR A 83 -14.04 -17.42 -11.29
N TYR A 84 -14.48 -17.69 -10.06
CA TYR A 84 -14.06 -16.95 -8.86
C TYR A 84 -12.55 -17.04 -8.64
N CYS A 85 -12.00 -18.26 -8.64
CA CYS A 85 -10.57 -18.48 -8.48
C CYS A 85 -9.76 -17.90 -9.64
N LYS A 86 -10.23 -18.07 -10.88
CA LYS A 86 -9.59 -17.52 -12.08
C LYS A 86 -9.47 -16.00 -12.00
N ARG A 87 -10.57 -15.29 -11.71
CA ARG A 87 -10.55 -13.82 -11.58
C ARG A 87 -9.65 -13.33 -10.44
N TYR A 88 -9.63 -14.04 -9.32
CA TYR A 88 -8.70 -13.74 -8.25
C TYR A 88 -7.25 -13.96 -8.68
N HIS A 89 -6.94 -15.08 -9.30
CA HIS A 89 -5.60 -15.37 -9.78
C HIS A 89 -5.09 -14.30 -10.76
N LEU A 90 -5.94 -13.84 -11.70
CA LEU A 90 -5.61 -12.73 -12.60
C LEU A 90 -5.33 -11.42 -11.84
N LEU A 91 -6.15 -11.10 -10.82
CA LEU A 91 -5.86 -9.97 -9.93
C LEU A 91 -4.46 -10.13 -9.28
N GLN A 92 -4.09 -11.34 -8.84
CA GLN A 92 -2.78 -11.59 -8.26
C GLN A 92 -1.65 -11.42 -9.30
N LYS A 93 -1.81 -11.94 -10.53
CA LYS A 93 -0.83 -11.73 -11.63
C LYS A 93 -0.62 -10.24 -11.90
N ASN A 94 -1.68 -9.44 -11.94
CA ASN A 94 -1.60 -7.99 -12.13
C ASN A 94 -0.78 -7.31 -11.03
N TRP A 95 -0.96 -7.70 -9.76
CA TRP A 95 -0.20 -7.13 -8.62
C TRP A 95 1.31 -7.34 -8.73
N VAL A 96 1.76 -8.41 -9.39
CA VAL A 96 3.19 -8.72 -9.56
C VAL A 96 3.71 -8.41 -10.95
N GLY A 97 2.95 -7.69 -11.78
CA GLY A 97 3.37 -7.29 -13.13
C GLY A 97 3.46 -8.44 -14.12
N GLN A 98 2.75 -9.54 -13.86
CA GLN A 98 2.64 -10.69 -14.77
C GLN A 98 1.33 -10.72 -15.56
N GLY A 99 0.47 -9.72 -15.37
CA GLY A 99 -0.78 -9.58 -16.13
C GLY A 99 -0.85 -8.24 -16.86
N THR A 100 -1.82 -8.11 -17.75
CA THR A 100 -1.99 -6.96 -18.66
C THR A 100 -3.07 -5.98 -18.19
N GLY A 101 -3.80 -6.29 -17.11
CA GLY A 101 -5.01 -5.57 -16.70
C GLY A 101 -4.81 -4.37 -15.79
N ALA A 102 -3.58 -3.99 -15.47
CA ALA A 102 -3.35 -2.88 -14.56
C ALA A 102 -3.52 -1.52 -15.27
N THR A 103 -4.29 -0.62 -14.64
CA THR A 103 -4.59 0.71 -15.19
C THR A 103 -4.30 1.81 -14.18
N ALA A 104 -3.96 3.00 -14.67
CA ALA A 104 -3.78 4.18 -13.83
C ALA A 104 -4.93 5.17 -14.01
N LYS A 105 -5.45 5.68 -12.89
CA LYS A 105 -6.43 6.77 -12.81
C LYS A 105 -5.85 7.91 -12.00
N PHE A 106 -6.21 9.13 -12.37
CA PHE A 106 -5.80 10.34 -11.67
C PHE A 106 -7.02 11.05 -11.10
N TYR A 107 -6.97 11.41 -9.83
CA TYR A 107 -8.01 12.13 -9.13
C TYR A 107 -7.52 13.54 -8.83
N GLY A 108 -8.43 14.49 -8.97
CA GLY A 108 -8.12 15.90 -8.82
C GLY A 108 -8.65 16.66 -10.03
N ARG A 109 -9.82 17.27 -9.87
CA ARG A 109 -10.15 18.51 -10.57
C ARG A 109 -10.34 19.54 -9.49
N THR A 110 -9.23 20.16 -9.08
CA THR A 110 -9.14 21.30 -8.16
C THR A 110 -9.75 21.10 -6.76
N PRO A 111 -9.01 21.41 -5.69
CA PRO A 111 -7.60 21.83 -5.66
C PRO A 111 -6.61 20.66 -5.85
N TYR A 112 -5.43 20.98 -6.40
CA TYR A 112 -4.29 20.06 -6.56
C TYR A 112 -3.39 20.18 -5.32
N ASP A 113 -3.86 19.73 -4.18
CA ASP A 113 -3.14 19.87 -2.92
C ASP A 113 -3.41 18.70 -1.98
N VAL A 114 -3.53 17.48 -2.51
CA VAL A 114 -3.81 16.29 -1.68
C VAL A 114 -2.64 16.00 -0.74
N HIS A 115 -2.93 15.86 0.55
CA HIS A 115 -1.94 15.55 1.59
C HIS A 115 -2.09 14.13 2.16
N ARG A 116 -3.29 13.73 2.60
CA ARG A 116 -3.56 12.35 3.06
C ARG A 116 -4.66 11.71 2.25
N ILE A 117 -4.61 10.38 2.17
CA ILE A 117 -5.59 9.54 1.49
C ILE A 117 -6.07 8.45 2.45
N LYS A 118 -7.38 8.23 2.51
CA LYS A 118 -7.99 7.02 3.07
C LYS A 118 -9.07 6.50 2.13
N VAL A 119 -9.26 5.18 2.14
CA VAL A 119 -10.06 4.49 1.13
C VAL A 119 -11.05 3.53 1.79
N ASP A 120 -12.27 3.51 1.28
CA ASP A 120 -13.29 2.54 1.65
C ASP A 120 -13.87 1.89 0.38
N GLU A 121 -13.31 0.75 -0.04
CA GLU A 121 -13.81 0.02 -1.21
C GLU A 121 -15.26 -0.46 -1.01
N LYS A 122 -15.63 -0.82 0.22
CA LYS A 122 -16.97 -1.31 0.55
C LYS A 122 -18.04 -0.25 0.28
N HIS A 123 -17.77 1.00 0.63
CA HIS A 123 -18.69 2.13 0.36
C HIS A 123 -18.36 2.89 -0.94
N GLY A 124 -17.28 2.50 -1.63
CA GLY A 124 -16.77 3.14 -2.84
C GLY A 124 -16.37 4.59 -2.59
N LEU A 125 -15.66 4.86 -1.49
CA LEU A 125 -15.25 6.20 -1.08
C LEU A 125 -13.72 6.37 -1.13
N VAL A 126 -13.29 7.56 -1.54
CA VAL A 126 -11.93 8.04 -1.30
C VAL A 126 -12.00 9.34 -0.50
N ILE A 127 -11.26 9.42 0.59
CA ILE A 127 -11.28 10.54 1.53
C ILE A 127 -9.90 11.18 1.52
N THR A 128 -9.84 12.50 1.27
CA THR A 128 -8.59 13.24 1.23
C THR A 128 -8.61 14.46 2.14
N THR A 129 -7.49 14.74 2.80
CA THR A 129 -7.19 16.06 3.38
C THR A 129 -6.15 16.77 2.52
N HIS A 130 -6.04 18.08 2.71
CA HIS A 130 -5.33 18.93 1.76
C HIS A 130 -4.26 19.83 2.40
N GLU A 131 -3.23 20.20 1.64
CA GLU A 131 -2.11 21.06 2.07
C GLU A 131 -2.56 22.48 2.42
N PHE A 132 -3.58 23.00 1.72
CA PHE A 132 -4.19 24.29 2.02
C PHE A 132 -5.42 24.18 2.94
N GLY A 133 -5.63 23.00 3.53
CA GLY A 133 -6.73 22.72 4.43
C GLY A 133 -7.98 22.25 3.72
N GLY A 134 -8.92 21.72 4.50
CA GLY A 134 -10.16 21.14 3.99
C GLY A 134 -10.10 19.63 3.93
N LEU A 135 -11.26 19.04 3.64
CA LEU A 135 -11.41 17.60 3.45
C LEU A 135 -12.41 17.35 2.33
N THR A 136 -12.11 16.40 1.45
CA THR A 136 -13.01 16.01 0.35
C THR A 136 -13.25 14.51 0.38
N VAL A 137 -14.50 14.11 0.15
CA VAL A 137 -14.89 12.72 -0.09
C VAL A 137 -15.30 12.61 -1.55
N PHE A 138 -14.65 11.69 -2.26
CA PHE A 138 -14.92 11.35 -3.65
C PHE A 138 -15.61 9.99 -3.73
N ASP A 139 -16.45 9.85 -4.75
CA ASP A 139 -16.84 8.57 -5.28
C ASP A 139 -15.63 7.93 -5.98
N MET A 140 -15.27 6.71 -5.58
CA MET A 140 -14.09 6.00 -6.09
C MET A 140 -14.16 5.69 -7.59
N GLU A 141 -15.33 5.73 -8.21
CA GLU A 141 -15.50 5.16 -9.55
C GLU A 141 -15.70 6.25 -10.59
N THR A 142 -16.59 7.18 -10.27
CA THR A 142 -16.92 8.35 -11.08
C THR A 142 -16.00 9.53 -10.80
N THR A 143 -15.19 9.47 -9.73
CA THR A 143 -14.35 10.57 -9.21
C THR A 143 -15.15 11.81 -8.78
N ALA A 144 -16.50 11.70 -8.72
CA ALA A 144 -17.37 12.80 -8.35
C ALA A 144 -17.19 13.15 -6.87
N ILE A 145 -17.25 14.45 -6.55
CA ILE A 145 -17.24 14.91 -5.16
C ILE A 145 -18.60 14.59 -4.54
N LEU A 146 -18.57 13.89 -3.41
CA LEU A 146 -19.76 13.50 -2.65
C LEU A 146 -20.00 14.44 -1.46
N TRP A 147 -18.93 14.86 -0.78
CA TRP A 147 -19.01 15.65 0.44
C TRP A 147 -17.70 16.40 0.71
N ARG A 148 -17.76 17.57 1.37
CA ARG A 148 -16.59 18.40 1.68
C ARG A 148 -16.71 19.14 3.01
N LEU A 149 -15.59 19.36 3.68
CA LEU A 149 -15.41 20.34 4.75
C LEU A 149 -14.52 21.49 4.23
N SER A 150 -14.79 22.71 4.67
CA SER A 150 -14.09 23.90 4.17
C SER A 150 -12.62 23.95 4.57
N SER A 151 -11.80 24.64 3.76
CA SER A 151 -10.36 24.84 4.03
C SER A 151 -10.07 25.73 5.23
N GLY A 152 -11.03 26.57 5.63
CA GLY A 152 -10.96 27.34 6.87
C GLY A 152 -11.26 26.51 8.12
N TYR A 153 -11.91 25.34 7.96
CA TYR A 153 -12.33 24.49 9.07
C TYR A 153 -11.31 23.38 9.36
N VAL A 154 -10.96 22.58 8.36
CA VAL A 154 -9.93 21.54 8.50
C VAL A 154 -8.56 22.17 8.25
N ARG A 155 -7.64 22.06 9.22
CA ARG A 155 -6.33 22.70 9.14
C ARG A 155 -5.52 22.21 7.93
N ARG A 156 -4.58 23.05 7.49
CA ARG A 156 -3.53 22.69 6.53
C ARG A 156 -2.77 21.46 6.99
N TYR A 157 -2.46 20.53 6.08
CA TYR A 157 -1.74 19.29 6.37
C TYR A 157 -2.37 18.50 7.53
N ALA A 158 -3.70 18.51 7.63
CA ALA A 158 -4.40 17.67 8.61
C ALA A 158 -4.10 16.20 8.31
N HIS A 159 -3.68 15.47 9.33
CA HIS A 159 -3.63 14.02 9.24
C HIS A 159 -5.07 13.50 9.27
N CYS A 160 -5.36 12.43 8.55
CA CYS A 160 -6.65 11.77 8.65
C CYS A 160 -6.50 10.26 8.72
N GLU A 161 -7.40 9.62 9.45
CA GLU A 161 -7.56 8.18 9.53
C GLU A 161 -9.03 7.82 9.30
N TYR A 162 -9.28 6.64 8.72
CA TYR A 162 -10.63 6.18 8.47
C TYR A 162 -10.70 4.66 8.53
N GLU A 163 -11.71 4.15 9.22
CA GLU A 163 -12.06 2.72 9.19
C GLU A 163 -13.50 2.50 9.67
N ASN A 164 -14.18 1.53 9.06
CA ASN A 164 -15.51 1.07 9.46
C ASN A 164 -16.53 2.21 9.64
N GLY A 165 -16.50 3.23 8.77
CA GLY A 165 -17.41 4.38 8.82
C GLY A 165 -17.05 5.45 9.84
N PHE A 166 -15.94 5.35 10.56
CA PHE A 166 -15.41 6.42 11.41
C PHE A 166 -14.29 7.15 10.68
N LEU A 167 -14.41 8.47 10.59
CA LEU A 167 -13.41 9.37 10.05
C LEU A 167 -12.82 10.20 11.20
N ILE A 168 -11.51 10.27 11.27
CA ILE A 168 -10.78 10.98 12.31
C ILE A 168 -9.78 11.91 11.65
N PHE A 169 -9.73 13.16 12.09
CA PHE A 169 -8.68 14.09 11.69
C PHE A 169 -8.34 15.00 12.87
N ASP A 170 -7.14 15.57 12.84
CA ASP A 170 -6.63 16.34 13.96
C ASP A 170 -6.85 17.85 13.83
N ARG A 171 -7.01 18.49 15.00
CA ARG A 171 -6.97 19.95 15.14
C ARG A 171 -5.57 20.39 15.52
N ILE A 172 -5.34 21.70 15.47
CA ILE A 172 -4.17 22.30 16.13
C ILE A 172 -4.28 22.01 17.64
N GLY A 173 -3.21 21.46 18.23
CA GLY A 173 -3.15 21.11 19.65
C GLY A 173 -3.47 19.65 19.96
N VAL A 174 -4.24 19.42 21.04
CA VAL A 174 -4.43 18.08 21.64
C VAL A 174 -5.71 17.36 21.19
N SER A 175 -6.53 18.00 20.35
CA SER A 175 -7.85 17.47 20.01
C SER A 175 -7.86 16.69 18.69
N LYS A 176 -8.72 15.68 18.62
CA LYS A 176 -9.00 14.85 17.43
C LYS A 176 -10.51 14.83 17.20
N GLU A 177 -10.94 15.22 16.01
CA GLU A 177 -12.34 15.16 15.63
C GLU A 177 -12.70 13.77 15.16
N VAL A 178 -13.87 13.29 15.57
CA VAL A 178 -14.42 12.01 15.11
C VAL A 178 -15.74 12.29 14.43
N TRP A 179 -15.88 11.74 13.24
CA TRP A 179 -17.04 11.85 12.37
C TRP A 179 -17.52 10.46 11.98
N ARG A 180 -18.82 10.31 11.78
CA ARG A 180 -19.48 9.04 11.47
C ARG A 180 -20.15 9.12 10.11
N LEU A 181 -19.91 8.13 9.26
CA LEU A 181 -20.54 8.00 7.96
C LEU A 181 -22.07 8.01 8.14
N GLN A 182 -22.76 8.89 7.42
CA GLN A 182 -24.16 9.20 7.65
C GLN A 182 -25.07 7.98 7.47
N THR A 183 -24.77 7.11 6.51
CA THR A 183 -25.51 5.87 6.26
C THR A 183 -25.38 4.85 7.40
N LEU A 184 -24.36 4.96 8.24
CA LEU A 184 -24.09 4.07 9.37
C LEU A 184 -24.27 4.77 10.73
N TYR A 185 -24.87 5.95 10.75
CA TYR A 185 -24.97 6.78 11.96
C TYR A 185 -25.89 6.16 13.02
N ASN A 186 -26.99 5.55 12.57
CA ASN A 186 -28.01 4.96 13.45
C ASN A 186 -27.75 3.48 13.78
N ASP A 187 -26.73 2.86 13.15
CA ASP A 187 -26.43 1.43 13.32
C ASP A 187 -25.70 1.12 14.62
N THR A 188 -25.38 2.14 15.42
CA THR A 188 -24.73 1.96 16.72
C THR A 188 -25.79 1.90 17.81
N THR A 189 -25.82 0.81 18.57
CA THR A 189 -26.71 0.62 19.73
C THR A 189 -26.50 1.66 20.84
N ASP A 190 -25.38 2.36 20.76
CA ASP A 190 -24.79 3.13 21.85
C ASP A 190 -25.04 4.65 21.69
N GLY A 191 -25.40 5.12 20.49
CA GLY A 191 -25.55 6.55 20.20
C GLY A 191 -24.27 7.36 20.47
N PRO A 192 -24.26 8.68 20.17
CA PRO A 192 -23.11 9.52 20.49
C PRO A 192 -22.98 9.68 22.02
N HIS A 193 -21.98 9.03 22.61
CA HIS A 193 -21.66 9.17 24.04
C HIS A 193 -20.83 10.43 24.33
N THR A 194 -20.96 10.94 25.56
CA THR A 194 -20.26 12.14 26.07
C THR A 194 -18.73 12.06 25.97
N PRO A 195 -18.03 13.16 25.63
CA PRO A 195 -18.58 14.44 25.21
C PRO A 195 -19.19 14.42 23.81
N ALA A 196 -20.34 15.10 23.67
CA ALA A 196 -21.02 15.30 22.41
C ALA A 196 -20.16 16.14 21.45
N PRO A 197 -20.47 16.14 20.13
CA PRO A 197 -19.85 17.06 19.19
C PRO A 197 -19.99 18.52 19.64
N GLU A 198 -18.96 19.33 19.39
CA GLU A 198 -19.00 20.76 19.67
C GLU A 198 -19.82 21.53 18.64
N GLU A 199 -20.29 22.73 19.02
CA GLU A 199 -21.11 23.58 18.12
C GLU A 199 -20.38 23.89 16.80
N ALA A 200 -19.05 24.05 16.82
CA ALA A 200 -18.28 24.26 15.60
C ALA A 200 -18.37 23.07 14.63
N GLN A 201 -18.37 21.82 15.13
CA GLN A 201 -18.55 20.63 14.29
C GLN A 201 -19.97 20.56 13.73
N ILE A 202 -20.96 20.91 14.56
CA ILE A 202 -22.37 20.92 14.17
C ILE A 202 -22.64 22.00 13.11
N ALA A 203 -22.05 23.19 13.26
CA ALA A 203 -22.16 24.29 12.32
C ALA A 203 -21.58 23.93 10.95
N GLU A 204 -20.35 23.38 10.92
CA GLU A 204 -19.72 22.99 9.66
C GLU A 204 -20.48 21.85 8.99
N TRP A 205 -20.96 20.87 9.76
CA TRP A 205 -21.81 19.81 9.24
C TRP A 205 -23.09 20.34 8.58
N ARG A 206 -23.76 21.33 9.17
CA ARG A 206 -24.96 21.96 8.58
C ARG A 206 -24.63 22.65 7.25
N ILE A 207 -23.48 23.31 7.15
CA ILE A 207 -23.02 23.94 5.90
C ILE A 207 -22.74 22.87 4.84
N ALA A 208 -21.96 21.85 5.19
CA ALA A 208 -21.57 20.76 4.30
C ALA A 208 -22.75 19.85 3.87
N SER A 209 -23.85 19.85 4.64
CA SER A 209 -25.06 19.05 4.37
C SER A 209 -26.12 19.80 3.56
N GLN A 210 -25.86 21.04 3.13
CA GLN A 210 -26.75 21.72 2.20
C GLN A 210 -26.84 20.92 0.88
N PRO A 211 -27.97 20.97 0.15
CA PRO A 211 -28.23 20.15 -1.04
C PRO A 211 -27.42 20.64 -2.26
N GLN A 212 -26.10 20.60 -2.15
CA GLN A 212 -25.14 20.91 -3.20
C GLN A 212 -24.73 19.65 -3.97
N TYR A 213 -24.91 18.46 -3.36
CA TYR A 213 -24.48 17.18 -3.93
C TYR A 213 -25.69 16.27 -4.21
N PRO A 214 -25.88 15.79 -5.46
CA PRO A 214 -27.06 15.01 -5.86
C PRO A 214 -27.11 13.60 -5.24
N HIS A 215 -26.01 13.12 -4.66
CA HIS A 215 -25.86 11.76 -4.15
C HIS A 215 -25.92 11.65 -2.62
N ALA A 216 -26.35 12.70 -1.91
CA ALA A 216 -26.61 12.63 -0.48
C ALA A 216 -27.65 11.53 -0.17
N PRO A 217 -27.47 10.71 0.88
CA PRO A 217 -26.48 10.82 1.97
C PRO A 217 -25.18 10.02 1.74
N ARG A 218 -24.97 9.43 0.55
CA ARG A 218 -23.79 8.58 0.31
C ARG A 218 -22.51 9.40 0.39
N GLY A 219 -21.54 8.94 1.18
CA GLY A 219 -20.26 9.64 1.39
C GLY A 219 -20.33 10.85 2.33
N HIS A 220 -21.50 11.21 2.84
CA HIS A 220 -21.64 12.28 3.83
C HIS A 220 -21.25 11.78 5.21
N PHE A 221 -20.66 12.68 6.01
CA PHE A 221 -20.32 12.41 7.40
C PHE A 221 -21.05 13.36 8.34
N ARG A 222 -21.35 12.86 9.54
CA ARG A 222 -21.94 13.62 10.64
C ARG A 222 -20.96 13.68 11.81
N PRO A 223 -20.90 14.80 12.56
CA PRO A 223 -20.09 14.88 13.76
C PRO A 223 -20.46 13.76 14.73
N TRP A 224 -19.46 13.05 15.23
CA TRP A 224 -19.63 11.99 16.21
C TRP A 224 -19.23 12.46 17.60
N ARG A 225 -18.02 13.04 17.73
CA ARG A 225 -17.49 13.59 18.99
C ARG A 225 -16.16 14.33 18.79
N LEU A 226 -15.64 14.86 19.89
CA LEU A 226 -14.27 15.33 20.04
C LEU A 226 -13.52 14.47 21.07
N ILE A 227 -12.31 14.03 20.75
CA ILE A 227 -11.39 13.37 21.69
C ILE A 227 -10.27 14.36 22.03
N ASN A 228 -10.09 14.65 23.32
CA ASN A 228 -9.02 15.51 23.81
C ASN A 228 -7.96 14.65 24.49
N THR A 229 -6.73 14.67 23.99
CA THR A 229 -5.62 13.95 24.64
C THR A 229 -5.02 14.76 25.79
N PRO A 230 -4.45 14.11 26.82
CA PRO A 230 -3.84 14.82 27.95
C PRO A 230 -2.62 15.67 27.57
N GLU A 231 -1.95 15.33 26.46
CA GLU A 231 -0.77 16.03 25.95
C GLU A 231 -0.79 16.11 24.41
N PHE A 232 0.16 16.84 23.85
CA PHE A 232 0.34 16.93 22.41
C PHE A 232 0.72 15.57 21.81
N GLY A 233 -0.09 15.08 20.87
CA GLY A 233 0.19 13.84 20.16
C GLY A 233 1.16 14.08 19.00
N ARG A 234 2.30 13.36 19.01
CA ARG A 234 3.29 13.35 17.92
C ARG A 234 2.82 12.54 16.72
N ALA A 235 2.20 11.39 17.00
CA ALA A 235 1.66 10.51 15.98
C ALA A 235 0.36 9.87 16.50
N TYR A 236 -0.52 9.51 15.57
CA TYR A 236 -1.71 8.74 15.91
C TYR A 236 -2.08 7.79 14.78
N ARG A 237 -2.77 6.71 15.16
CA ARG A 237 -3.20 5.66 14.26
C ARG A 237 -4.54 5.10 14.72
N PHE A 238 -5.42 4.83 13.77
CA PHE A 238 -6.73 4.30 14.04
C PHE A 238 -6.87 2.91 13.43
N VAL A 239 -7.24 1.95 14.28
CA VAL A 239 -7.68 0.62 13.87
C VAL A 239 -8.97 0.31 14.61
N TYR A 240 -10.09 0.22 13.90
CA TYR A 240 -11.41 0.19 14.50
C TYR A 240 -11.55 -0.94 15.57
N PRO A 241 -12.06 -0.63 16.78
CA PRO A 241 -12.61 0.64 17.25
C PRO A 241 -11.62 1.54 18.02
N SER A 242 -10.33 1.22 18.00
CA SER A 242 -9.30 1.82 18.83
C SER A 242 -8.50 2.92 18.11
N LEU A 243 -8.42 4.12 18.70
CA LEU A 243 -7.55 5.21 18.27
C LEU A 243 -6.35 5.29 19.22
N LEU A 244 -5.16 5.02 18.69
CA LEU A 244 -3.88 5.20 19.36
C LEU A 244 -3.37 6.63 19.12
N VAL A 245 -3.04 7.35 20.18
CA VAL A 245 -2.34 8.65 20.12
C VAL A 245 -1.10 8.57 20.99
N SER A 246 0.08 8.79 20.43
CA SER A 246 1.33 8.81 21.18
C SER A 246 1.83 10.23 21.36
N GLY A 247 2.09 10.62 22.60
CA GLY A 247 2.96 11.74 22.93
C GLY A 247 4.43 11.30 22.88
N LEU A 248 5.30 12.06 23.54
CA LEU A 248 6.73 11.72 23.63
C LEU A 248 7.01 10.60 24.64
N ARG A 249 6.33 10.60 25.80
CA ARG A 249 6.61 9.62 26.87
C ARG A 249 5.48 8.63 27.10
N LYS A 250 4.26 8.97 26.69
CA LYS A 250 3.07 8.16 26.90
C LYS A 250 2.33 7.93 25.60
N ALA A 251 1.56 6.85 25.56
CA ALA A 251 0.58 6.61 24.51
C ALA A 251 -0.78 6.26 25.10
N TYR A 252 -1.83 6.71 24.43
CA TYR A 252 -3.22 6.61 24.86
C TYR A 252 -4.03 5.88 23.81
N VAL A 253 -4.78 4.86 24.22
CA VAL A 253 -5.68 4.11 23.35
C VAL A 253 -7.12 4.45 23.73
N TRP A 254 -7.88 4.99 22.79
CA TRP A 254 -9.26 5.42 22.97
C TRP A 254 -10.22 4.52 22.19
N ASP A 255 -11.38 4.22 22.75
CA ASP A 255 -12.49 3.67 21.95
C ASP A 255 -13.17 4.82 21.23
N VAL A 256 -13.19 4.85 19.90
CA VAL A 256 -13.75 5.99 19.15
C VAL A 256 -15.27 6.05 19.20
N ARG A 257 -15.94 4.93 19.49
CA ARG A 257 -17.40 4.85 19.59
C ARG A 257 -17.85 5.57 20.85
N THR A 258 -17.24 5.21 21.97
CA THR A 258 -17.61 5.69 23.32
C THR A 258 -16.77 6.86 23.80
N GLY A 259 -15.61 7.10 23.18
CA GLY A 259 -14.56 8.05 23.58
C GLY A 259 -13.95 7.76 24.93
N ALA A 260 -14.13 6.54 25.44
CA ALA A 260 -13.47 6.11 26.66
C ALA A 260 -11.98 5.94 26.40
N LEU A 261 -11.15 6.46 27.32
CA LEU A 261 -9.75 6.09 27.38
C LEU A 261 -9.67 4.64 27.86
N LEU A 262 -9.28 3.73 26.96
CA LEU A 262 -9.13 2.31 27.26
C LEU A 262 -7.82 2.03 27.99
N GLN A 263 -6.73 2.65 27.51
CA GLN A 263 -5.38 2.31 27.97
C GLN A 263 -4.47 3.52 27.93
N GLU A 264 -3.57 3.56 28.91
CA GLU A 264 -2.42 4.45 28.97
C GLU A 264 -1.17 3.60 29.11
N LEU A 265 -0.20 3.83 28.23
CA LEU A 265 1.12 3.22 28.22
C LEU A 265 2.14 4.28 28.63
N GLU A 266 3.05 3.92 29.52
CA GLU A 266 4.14 4.78 29.97
C GLU A 266 5.48 4.31 29.36
N ASN A 267 6.46 5.21 29.39
CA ASN A 267 7.82 4.95 28.93
C ASN A 267 7.89 4.42 27.48
N VAL A 268 7.13 5.01 26.56
CA VAL A 268 7.03 4.54 25.17
C VAL A 268 8.35 4.65 24.38
N GLN A 269 9.31 5.42 24.89
CA GLN A 269 10.67 5.57 24.34
C GLN A 269 11.71 4.65 25.03
N GLY A 270 11.31 3.82 26.00
CA GLY A 270 12.24 3.01 26.78
C GLY A 270 13.25 3.86 27.53
N ASP A 271 14.47 3.35 27.73
CA ASP A 271 15.55 4.07 28.42
C ASP A 271 16.21 5.16 27.55
N SER A 272 15.74 5.34 26.31
CA SER A 272 16.26 6.33 25.38
C SER A 272 15.61 7.69 25.64
N ASN A 273 16.39 8.65 26.10
CA ASN A 273 15.89 10.01 26.42
C ASN A 273 15.91 10.99 25.24
N ALA A 274 16.28 10.56 24.03
CA ALA A 274 16.75 11.49 22.98
C ALA A 274 16.22 11.21 21.56
N GLY A 275 15.05 10.57 21.39
CA GLY A 275 14.48 10.31 20.06
C GLY A 275 13.13 10.98 19.84
N ASP A 276 12.81 11.27 18.58
CA ASP A 276 11.44 11.62 18.19
C ASP A 276 10.60 10.37 17.95
N ILE A 277 9.28 10.52 18.04
CA ILE A 277 8.33 9.47 17.64
C ILE A 277 8.00 9.69 16.17
N ASN A 278 8.46 8.76 15.34
CA ASN A 278 8.34 8.84 13.89
C ASN A 278 7.02 8.23 13.39
N TYR A 279 6.57 7.14 14.02
CA TYR A 279 5.37 6.41 13.58
C TYR A 279 4.76 5.59 14.72
N VAL A 280 3.46 5.30 14.63
CA VAL A 280 2.78 4.38 15.54
C VAL A 280 1.81 3.45 14.82
N GLU A 281 1.70 2.21 15.28
CA GLU A 281 0.73 1.22 14.79
C GLU A 281 0.04 0.51 15.94
N LEU A 282 -1.09 -0.12 15.66
CA LEU A 282 -1.96 -0.76 16.63
C LEU A 282 -2.51 -2.07 16.08
N SER A 283 -2.63 -3.08 16.93
CA SER A 283 -3.43 -4.28 16.67
C SER A 283 -4.42 -4.54 17.82
N ALA A 284 -5.20 -5.62 17.71
CA ALA A 284 -6.08 -6.05 18.79
C ALA A 284 -5.31 -6.29 20.10
N SER A 285 -4.06 -6.76 20.02
CA SER A 285 -3.26 -7.21 21.16
C SER A 285 -2.02 -6.38 21.45
N HIS A 286 -1.58 -5.51 20.53
CA HIS A 286 -0.30 -4.81 20.65
C HIS A 286 -0.35 -3.34 20.21
N VAL A 287 0.58 -2.54 20.74
CA VAL A 287 0.90 -1.18 20.30
C VAL A 287 2.35 -1.16 19.83
N PHE A 288 2.60 -0.52 18.70
CA PHE A 288 3.90 -0.42 18.06
C PHE A 288 4.33 1.04 18.00
N ILE A 289 5.55 1.34 18.44
CA ILE A 289 6.10 2.69 18.49
C ILE A 289 7.43 2.69 17.75
N CYS A 290 7.51 3.45 16.66
CA CYS A 290 8.76 3.76 15.98
C CYS A 290 9.32 5.07 16.52
N SER A 291 10.56 5.02 17.01
CA SER A 291 11.33 6.21 17.33
C SER A 291 12.63 6.24 16.55
N SER A 292 13.36 7.34 16.66
CA SER A 292 14.72 7.48 16.12
C SER A 292 15.66 6.35 16.57
N SER A 293 15.46 5.83 17.78
CA SER A 293 16.36 4.85 18.42
C SER A 293 15.93 3.38 18.30
N ALA A 294 14.64 3.08 18.15
CA ALA A 294 14.16 1.70 18.06
C ALA A 294 12.70 1.61 17.59
N LEU A 295 12.33 0.40 17.15
CA LEU A 295 10.95 -0.05 17.11
C LEU A 295 10.63 -0.81 18.41
N ARG A 296 9.60 -0.37 19.14
CA ARG A 296 9.15 -0.99 20.39
C ARG A 296 7.73 -1.54 20.25
N VAL A 297 7.50 -2.71 20.84
CA VAL A 297 6.20 -3.37 20.86
C VAL A 297 5.74 -3.56 22.29
N PHE A 298 4.52 -3.10 22.57
CA PHE A 298 3.89 -3.17 23.88
C PHE A 298 2.69 -4.12 23.81
N SER A 299 2.56 -5.00 24.79
CA SER A 299 1.35 -5.80 24.99
C SER A 299 0.23 -4.90 25.49
N ARG A 300 -0.94 -4.94 24.86
CA ARG A 300 -2.12 -4.21 25.35
C ARG A 300 -2.66 -4.80 26.63
N GLU A 301 -2.54 -6.11 26.83
CA GLU A 301 -3.03 -6.78 28.03
C GLU A 301 -2.20 -6.41 29.28
N THR A 302 -0.88 -6.57 29.18
CA THR A 302 0.03 -6.38 30.32
C THR A 302 0.62 -4.98 30.41
N LYS A 303 0.49 -4.18 29.34
CA LYS A 303 1.15 -2.88 29.14
C LYS A 303 2.67 -2.94 29.12
N ALA A 304 3.26 -4.13 29.19
CA ALA A 304 4.70 -4.31 29.17
C ALA A 304 5.26 -4.16 27.75
N MET A 305 6.46 -3.61 27.64
CA MET A 305 7.28 -3.71 26.43
C MET A 305 7.76 -5.15 26.30
N ILE A 306 7.37 -5.82 25.21
CA ILE A 306 7.66 -7.23 24.95
C ILE A 306 8.73 -7.45 23.87
N LEU A 307 9.03 -6.42 23.07
CA LEU A 307 10.04 -6.47 22.04
C LEU A 307 10.60 -5.06 21.80
N GLU A 308 11.91 -4.98 21.66
CA GLU A 308 12.64 -3.78 21.23
C GLU A 308 13.62 -4.17 20.12
N ILE A 309 13.54 -3.47 18.99
CA ILE A 309 14.43 -3.64 17.84
C ILE A 309 15.21 -2.32 17.69
N PRO A 310 16.48 -2.26 18.13
CA PRO A 310 17.30 -1.05 18.02
C PRO A 310 17.56 -0.65 16.57
N SER A 311 17.55 0.64 16.27
CA SER A 311 17.65 1.22 14.91
C SER A 311 19.08 1.22 14.33
N TYR A 312 20.10 1.10 15.19
CA TYR A 312 21.53 1.22 14.84
C TYR A 312 22.20 -0.09 14.42
N GLN A 313 21.44 -1.08 13.95
CA GLN A 313 22.00 -2.36 13.48
C GLN A 313 22.41 -2.29 12.01
N LEU A 314 23.58 -2.84 11.69
CA LEU A 314 24.06 -2.98 10.31
C LEU A 314 23.24 -4.00 9.52
N ALA A 315 22.76 -5.06 10.18
CA ALA A 315 21.90 -6.07 9.60
C ALA A 315 20.90 -6.55 10.66
N TYR A 316 19.67 -6.80 10.23
CA TYR A 316 18.58 -7.32 11.05
C TYR A 316 18.23 -8.76 10.72
N ALA A 317 18.66 -9.25 9.56
CA ALA A 317 18.45 -10.62 9.09
C ALA A 317 19.74 -11.25 8.54
N ASP A 318 19.88 -12.56 8.72
CA ASP A 318 20.91 -13.35 8.06
C ASP A 318 20.64 -13.44 6.55
N ILE A 319 19.36 -13.54 6.18
CA ILE A 319 18.92 -13.53 4.79
C ILE A 319 18.47 -12.13 4.40
N ARG A 320 19.19 -11.60 3.41
CA ARG A 320 19.02 -10.25 2.88
C ARG A 320 18.84 -10.35 1.37
N LEU A 321 17.76 -9.76 0.87
CA LEU A 321 17.48 -9.70 -0.55
C LEU A 321 17.59 -8.25 -1.02
N ALA A 322 18.30 -8.04 -2.10
CA ALA A 322 18.33 -6.78 -2.82
C ALA A 322 17.47 -6.89 -4.08
N VAL A 323 16.76 -5.82 -4.40
CA VAL A 323 16.15 -5.66 -5.72
C VAL A 323 17.28 -5.62 -6.75
N LYS A 324 17.31 -6.56 -7.69
CA LYS A 324 18.27 -6.49 -8.80
C LYS A 324 17.81 -5.41 -9.75
N ARG A 325 18.74 -4.61 -10.27
CA ARG A 325 18.38 -3.49 -11.14
C ARG A 325 17.79 -4.04 -12.45
N ASP A 326 16.52 -3.74 -12.66
CA ASP A 326 15.77 -4.17 -13.82
C ASP A 326 16.18 -3.37 -15.07
N PRO A 327 16.45 -4.02 -16.23
CA PRO A 327 16.43 -3.39 -17.55
C PRO A 327 15.18 -2.53 -17.83
N ALA A 328 14.06 -2.71 -17.13
CA ALA A 328 12.89 -1.82 -17.20
C ALA A 328 13.20 -0.40 -16.71
N MET A 329 14.15 -0.22 -15.78
CA MET A 329 14.70 1.11 -15.49
C MET A 329 15.47 1.66 -16.70
N ALA A 330 16.05 0.84 -17.57
CA ALA A 330 16.63 1.30 -18.84
C ALA A 330 15.56 1.74 -19.86
N ARG A 331 14.28 1.41 -19.66
CA ARG A 331 13.14 1.88 -20.45
C ARG A 331 12.60 3.26 -20.01
N HIS A 332 13.39 4.06 -19.29
CA HIS A 332 13.05 5.43 -18.91
C HIS A 332 12.36 6.19 -20.06
N GLY A 333 11.11 6.62 -19.83
CA GLY A 333 10.32 7.41 -20.79
C GLY A 333 9.44 6.61 -21.75
N LEU A 334 9.48 5.27 -21.73
CA LEU A 334 8.59 4.42 -22.52
C LEU A 334 7.46 3.79 -21.69
N ALA A 335 7.64 3.69 -20.38
CA ALA A 335 6.67 3.03 -19.53
C ALA A 335 5.35 3.81 -19.44
N THR A 336 4.22 3.10 -19.42
CA THR A 336 2.91 3.73 -19.19
C THR A 336 2.66 3.94 -17.70
N PRO A 337 1.81 4.90 -17.27
CA PRO A 337 1.53 5.12 -15.85
C PRO A 337 0.93 3.91 -15.14
N GLY A 338 0.24 3.01 -15.86
CA GLY A 338 -0.33 1.78 -15.30
C GLY A 338 0.59 0.57 -15.39
N GLU A 339 1.77 0.69 -16.01
CA GLU A 339 2.68 -0.43 -16.21
C GLU A 339 3.31 -0.85 -14.87
N ILE A 340 3.25 -2.14 -14.60
CA ILE A 340 3.90 -2.79 -13.45
C ILE A 340 4.80 -3.88 -13.99
N VAL A 341 6.02 -3.93 -13.46
CA VAL A 341 7.05 -4.88 -13.91
C VAL A 341 7.56 -5.66 -12.73
N LYS A 342 7.55 -6.99 -12.85
CA LYS A 342 8.17 -7.90 -11.89
C LYS A 342 9.67 -7.67 -11.83
N ILE A 343 10.23 -7.48 -10.64
CA ILE A 343 11.66 -7.27 -10.47
C ILE A 343 12.31 -8.51 -9.85
N PRO A 344 13.41 -9.02 -10.42
CA PRO A 344 14.18 -10.08 -9.79
C PRO A 344 14.82 -9.64 -8.47
N LEU A 345 14.88 -10.57 -7.53
CA LEU A 345 15.59 -10.42 -6.26
C LEU A 345 16.87 -11.23 -6.25
N GLU A 346 17.90 -10.71 -5.59
CA GLU A 346 19.17 -11.40 -5.39
C GLU A 346 19.60 -11.37 -3.93
N LEU A 347 20.26 -12.44 -3.47
CA LEU A 347 20.91 -12.44 -2.16
C LEU A 347 22.03 -11.40 -2.12
N THR A 348 22.15 -10.72 -0.99
CA THR A 348 23.21 -9.73 -0.78
C THR A 348 23.82 -9.85 0.62
N ASP A 349 25.12 -9.56 0.70
CA ASP A 349 25.85 -9.46 1.98
C ASP A 349 25.59 -8.14 2.71
N SER A 350 24.98 -7.15 2.04
CA SER A 350 24.57 -5.90 2.67
C SER A 350 23.41 -5.24 1.95
N THR A 351 22.52 -4.69 2.75
CA THR A 351 21.34 -3.88 2.39
C THR A 351 21.46 -2.47 2.97
N ALA A 352 22.42 -2.24 3.87
CA ALA A 352 22.69 -0.94 4.47
C ALA A 352 23.53 -0.09 3.52
N LEU A 353 23.11 1.16 3.32
CA LEU A 353 23.82 2.14 2.48
C LEU A 353 25.10 2.66 3.14
N TYR A 354 25.21 2.63 4.47
CA TYR A 354 26.32 3.21 5.23
C TYR A 354 26.97 2.22 6.20
N SER A 355 28.27 2.40 6.42
CA SER A 355 29.04 1.74 7.48
C SER A 355 28.82 2.32 8.89
N ALA A 356 28.05 3.41 9.03
CA ALA A 356 27.71 4.06 10.30
C ALA A 356 26.45 4.94 10.10
N SER A 357 25.48 5.15 10.99
CA SER A 357 25.11 4.54 12.27
C SER A 357 23.71 5.05 12.71
N TYR A 358 22.87 5.56 11.80
CA TYR A 358 21.62 6.26 12.18
C TYR A 358 20.47 6.05 11.17
N ALA A 359 20.13 4.80 10.89
CA ALA A 359 18.91 4.49 10.16
C ALA A 359 17.75 4.41 11.16
N GLU A 360 16.89 5.42 11.20
CA GLU A 360 15.75 5.46 12.13
C GLU A 360 14.59 4.61 11.61
N PHE A 361 13.76 4.05 12.49
CA PHE A 361 12.50 3.46 12.05
C PHE A 361 11.54 4.58 11.63
N SER A 362 11.19 4.62 10.34
CA SER A 362 10.29 5.63 9.77
C SER A 362 8.83 5.18 9.74
N ALA A 363 8.59 3.87 9.69
CA ALA A 363 7.23 3.30 9.70
C ALA A 363 7.21 1.86 10.20
N VAL A 364 6.07 1.44 10.74
CA VAL A 364 5.76 0.04 11.05
C VAL A 364 4.29 -0.22 10.73
N HIS A 365 4.01 -1.39 10.16
CA HIS A 365 2.67 -1.88 9.98
C HIS A 365 2.56 -3.35 10.38
N VAL A 366 1.36 -3.78 10.72
CA VAL A 366 1.06 -5.18 11.02
C VAL A 366 -0.12 -5.67 10.19
N SER A 367 -0.12 -6.96 9.89
CA SER A 367 -1.24 -7.61 9.21
C SER A 367 -2.53 -7.41 10.02
N ARG A 368 -3.71 -7.53 9.38
CA ARG A 368 -5.00 -7.45 10.08
C ARG A 368 -5.15 -8.41 11.26
N SER A 369 -4.51 -9.58 11.17
CA SER A 369 -4.48 -10.54 12.27
C SER A 369 -3.62 -10.09 13.46
N GLY A 370 -2.78 -9.07 13.25
CA GLY A 370 -1.83 -8.55 14.22
C GLY A 370 -0.60 -9.44 14.44
N THR A 371 -0.38 -10.47 13.60
CA THR A 371 0.72 -11.44 13.81
C THR A 371 1.97 -11.12 13.01
N ASP A 372 1.80 -10.68 11.77
CA ASP A 372 2.93 -10.38 10.89
C ASP A 372 3.27 -8.89 10.96
N LEU A 373 4.55 -8.58 11.06
CA LEU A 373 5.10 -7.24 11.23
C LEU A 373 5.98 -6.86 10.06
N VAL A 374 5.82 -5.64 9.56
CA VAL A 374 6.68 -5.04 8.53
C VAL A 374 7.11 -3.67 9.02
N ALA A 375 8.41 -3.41 9.04
CA ALA A 375 8.98 -2.13 9.44
C ALA A 375 9.89 -1.58 8.33
N GLN A 376 9.94 -0.26 8.22
CA GLN A 376 10.79 0.46 7.28
C GLN A 376 11.73 1.39 8.04
N LEU A 377 12.99 1.42 7.63
CA LEU A 377 14.01 2.33 8.14
C LEU A 377 14.21 3.52 7.20
N SER A 378 14.76 4.63 7.68
CA SER A 378 14.98 5.86 6.90
C SER A 378 15.92 5.65 5.70
N ASP A 379 16.84 4.68 5.78
CA ASP A 379 17.75 4.26 4.71
C ASP A 379 17.12 3.26 3.71
N SER A 380 15.80 3.05 3.80
CA SER A 380 15.01 2.19 2.92
C SER A 380 15.21 0.70 3.01
N ARG A 381 15.83 0.22 4.09
CA ARG A 381 15.68 -1.17 4.48
C ARG A 381 14.26 -1.43 4.95
N ILE A 382 13.76 -2.61 4.61
CA ILE A 382 12.48 -3.13 5.09
C ILE A 382 12.76 -4.42 5.83
N ILE A 383 12.18 -4.56 7.01
CA ILE A 383 12.26 -5.77 7.83
C ILE A 383 10.86 -6.38 7.87
N ALA A 384 10.72 -7.62 7.43
CA ALA A 384 9.48 -8.37 7.49
C ALA A 384 9.63 -9.58 8.43
N ILE A 385 8.73 -9.70 9.41
CA ILE A 385 8.74 -10.76 10.42
C ILE A 385 7.35 -11.40 10.46
N ARG A 386 7.28 -12.67 10.04
CA ARG A 386 6.09 -13.51 10.17
C ARG A 386 5.93 -13.93 11.62
N ASP A 387 4.74 -13.75 12.19
CA ASP A 387 4.45 -14.12 13.58
C ASP A 387 5.53 -13.57 14.54
N PHE A 388 5.66 -12.23 14.61
CA PHE A 388 6.74 -11.56 15.35
C PHE A 388 6.82 -11.97 16.82
N MET A 389 5.74 -12.51 17.38
CA MET A 389 5.70 -13.03 18.74
C MET A 389 6.67 -14.19 18.97
N ARG A 390 7.08 -14.95 17.93
CA ARG A 390 8.16 -15.95 18.06
C ARG A 390 9.50 -15.31 18.44
N VAL A 391 9.74 -14.08 17.97
CA VAL A 391 10.93 -13.31 18.33
C VAL A 391 10.77 -12.74 19.73
N ALA A 392 9.61 -12.15 20.04
CA ALA A 392 9.33 -11.58 21.36
C ALA A 392 9.40 -12.63 22.50
N ARG A 393 8.99 -13.87 22.24
CA ARG A 393 9.11 -14.99 23.20
C ARG A 393 10.51 -15.59 23.29
N GLY A 394 11.41 -15.26 22.36
CA GLY A 394 12.73 -15.85 22.25
C GLY A 394 12.74 -17.27 21.63
N ASP A 395 11.65 -17.68 20.96
CA ASP A 395 11.56 -18.97 20.28
C ASP A 395 12.58 -19.05 19.12
N VAL A 396 12.76 -17.93 18.41
CA VAL A 396 13.71 -17.78 17.29
C VAL A 396 14.37 -16.39 17.39
N PRO A 397 15.70 -16.28 17.26
CA PRO A 397 16.37 -14.98 17.29
C PRO A 397 15.98 -14.13 16.06
N LEU A 398 15.98 -12.80 16.24
CA LEU A 398 15.53 -11.84 15.22
C LEU A 398 16.19 -12.09 13.85
N ASN A 399 17.51 -12.25 13.82
CA ASN A 399 18.28 -12.42 12.58
C ASN A 399 17.95 -13.71 11.81
N LYS A 400 17.47 -14.76 12.48
CA LYS A 400 17.01 -15.99 11.84
C LYS A 400 15.56 -15.90 11.39
N ALA A 401 14.73 -15.17 12.14
CA ALA A 401 13.31 -15.03 11.85
C ALA A 401 13.03 -14.00 10.75
N ALA A 402 13.70 -12.86 10.76
CA ALA A 402 13.40 -11.74 9.87
C ALA A 402 13.85 -12.00 8.43
N LEU A 403 13.13 -11.40 7.48
CA LEU A 403 13.59 -11.16 6.12
C LEU A 403 13.90 -9.67 5.98
N GLU A 404 15.10 -9.35 5.51
CA GLU A 404 15.49 -7.98 5.23
C GLU A 404 15.53 -7.74 3.72
N LEU A 405 14.76 -6.74 3.27
CA LEU A 405 14.71 -6.31 1.88
C LEU A 405 15.41 -4.96 1.77
N GLY A 406 16.36 -4.87 0.85
CA GLY A 406 17.11 -3.64 0.56
C GLY A 406 17.12 -3.30 -0.91
N LYS A 407 17.74 -2.17 -1.22
CA LYS A 407 17.76 -1.60 -2.56
C LYS A 407 18.78 -2.25 -3.49
N THR A 408 18.59 -1.96 -4.77
CA THR A 408 19.57 -2.07 -5.85
C THR A 408 20.93 -1.49 -5.45
N VAL A 409 21.99 -2.26 -5.70
CA VAL A 409 23.38 -1.81 -5.62
C VAL A 409 23.55 -0.50 -6.41
N PRO A 410 24.03 0.60 -5.80
CA PRO A 410 24.05 1.92 -6.44
C PRO A 410 24.91 1.92 -7.72
N TYR A 411 24.43 2.63 -8.75
CA TYR A 411 25.08 2.69 -10.08
C TYR A 411 26.50 3.25 -10.01
N ARG A 412 26.77 4.19 -9.10
CA ARG A 412 28.06 4.90 -8.97
C ARG A 412 28.27 5.50 -7.57
N GLY A 413 28.16 4.70 -6.52
CA GLY A 413 28.75 5.01 -5.20
C GLY A 413 28.26 6.24 -4.43
N VAL A 414 27.26 7.01 -4.88
CA VAL A 414 26.75 8.20 -4.16
C VAL A 414 25.22 8.41 -4.22
N ASP A 415 24.46 7.51 -4.84
CA ASP A 415 23.00 7.66 -4.90
C ASP A 415 22.36 7.24 -3.59
N GLU A 416 22.31 8.18 -2.65
CA GLU A 416 21.59 8.02 -1.39
C GLU A 416 20.09 7.98 -1.66
N HIS A 417 19.43 6.94 -1.17
CA HIS A 417 18.00 6.82 -1.30
C HIS A 417 17.31 6.66 0.06
N PHE A 418 16.24 7.43 0.26
CA PHE A 418 15.54 7.51 1.55
C PHE A 418 14.14 6.94 1.45
N SER A 419 13.64 6.49 2.59
CA SER A 419 12.26 6.02 2.74
C SER A 419 11.29 7.19 2.71
N ILE A 420 10.18 7.01 2.01
CA ILE A 420 9.14 8.03 1.92
C ILE A 420 7.86 7.53 2.58
N TYR A 421 7.31 6.39 2.13
CA TYR A 421 6.12 5.78 2.72
C TYR A 421 6.16 4.25 2.72
N LEU A 422 5.45 3.68 3.68
CA LEU A 422 5.15 2.27 3.83
C LEU A 422 3.64 2.11 4.04
N CYS A 423 3.06 1.03 3.52
CA CYS A 423 1.76 0.51 3.96
C CYS A 423 1.76 -1.02 3.84
N PHE A 424 0.95 -1.71 4.65
CA PHE A 424 0.85 -3.16 4.62
C PHE A 424 -0.62 -3.58 4.78
N GLU A 425 -1.15 -4.29 3.79
CA GLU A 425 -2.54 -4.73 3.79
C GLU A 425 -2.71 -5.93 2.83
N TYR A 426 -3.60 -6.86 3.14
CA TYR A 426 -3.87 -8.08 2.34
C TYR A 426 -2.60 -8.88 1.91
N GLY A 427 -1.62 -9.02 2.80
CA GLY A 427 -0.39 -9.77 2.48
C GLY A 427 0.61 -9.03 1.57
N ARG A 428 0.34 -7.75 1.26
CA ARG A 428 1.13 -6.93 0.35
C ARG A 428 1.65 -5.67 1.01
N ILE A 429 2.90 -5.34 0.72
CA ILE A 429 3.53 -4.10 1.15
C ILE A 429 3.56 -3.14 -0.03
N GLY A 430 2.98 -1.95 0.13
CA GLY A 430 3.26 -0.82 -0.73
C GLY A 430 4.42 -0.04 -0.16
N VAL A 431 5.43 0.26 -0.98
CA VAL A 431 6.61 1.00 -0.56
C VAL A 431 6.90 2.11 -1.55
N ILE A 432 7.09 3.32 -1.04
CA ILE A 432 7.65 4.43 -1.81
C ILE A 432 8.96 4.84 -1.16
N THR A 433 9.99 4.92 -2.00
CA THR A 433 11.28 5.47 -1.62
C THR A 433 11.71 6.47 -2.70
N THR A 434 12.80 7.18 -2.49
CA THR A 434 13.35 8.05 -3.54
C THR A 434 13.92 7.31 -4.76
N SER A 435 13.95 5.96 -4.76
CA SER A 435 14.35 5.15 -5.92
C SER A 435 13.18 4.64 -6.76
N GLY A 436 11.95 4.67 -6.24
CA GLY A 436 10.79 4.16 -6.96
C GLY A 436 9.59 3.83 -6.09
N VAL A 437 8.52 3.41 -6.76
CA VAL A 437 7.30 2.84 -6.17
C VAL A 437 7.31 1.33 -6.38
N TYR A 438 7.14 0.58 -5.28
CA TYR A 438 7.20 -0.87 -5.26
C TYR A 438 5.95 -1.48 -4.61
N ALA A 439 5.51 -2.60 -5.17
CA ALA A 439 4.52 -3.50 -4.59
C ALA A 439 5.21 -4.84 -4.27
N ILE A 440 5.11 -5.29 -3.02
CA ILE A 440 5.78 -6.49 -2.52
C ILE A 440 4.73 -7.48 -2.03
N THR A 441 4.68 -8.66 -2.63
CA THR A 441 3.81 -9.77 -2.21
C THR A 441 4.61 -10.71 -1.33
N LEU A 442 4.31 -10.73 -0.02
CA LEU A 442 5.12 -11.44 0.98
C LEU A 442 5.01 -12.97 0.89
N ASP A 443 3.86 -13.49 0.47
CA ASP A 443 3.65 -14.93 0.35
C ASP A 443 2.87 -15.26 -0.94
N PRO A 444 3.53 -15.27 -2.10
CA PRO A 444 2.86 -15.56 -3.38
C PRO A 444 2.23 -16.95 -3.43
N THR A 445 2.66 -17.88 -2.57
CA THR A 445 2.05 -19.22 -2.50
C THR A 445 0.61 -19.15 -1.99
N ARG A 446 0.35 -18.25 -1.02
CA ARG A 446 -1.01 -17.92 -0.59
C ARG A 446 -1.79 -17.18 -1.65
N HIS A 447 -1.14 -16.45 -2.55
CA HIS A 447 -1.82 -15.73 -3.61
C HIS A 447 -1.91 -16.50 -4.93
N SER A 448 -1.72 -17.82 -4.93
CA SER A 448 -1.73 -18.65 -6.15
C SER A 448 -0.76 -18.14 -7.23
N LEU A 449 0.33 -17.47 -6.87
CA LEU A 449 1.33 -16.97 -7.82
C LEU A 449 2.53 -17.91 -7.95
N LEU A 450 2.66 -18.84 -7.02
CA LEU A 450 3.76 -19.79 -6.99
C LEU A 450 3.28 -21.10 -6.37
N ASP A 451 3.63 -22.22 -6.99
CA ASP A 451 3.40 -23.54 -6.40
C ASP A 451 4.36 -23.71 -5.20
N PRO A 452 3.87 -23.93 -3.95
CA PRO A 452 4.73 -24.06 -2.79
C PRO A 452 5.76 -25.20 -2.92
N TYR A 453 5.43 -26.28 -3.63
CA TYR A 453 6.33 -27.40 -3.84
C TYR A 453 7.45 -27.04 -4.82
N LEU A 454 7.12 -26.39 -5.94
CA LEU A 454 8.14 -25.92 -6.89
C LEU A 454 9.01 -24.83 -6.29
N ALA A 455 8.40 -23.87 -5.58
CA ALA A 455 9.10 -22.83 -4.83
C ALA A 455 10.18 -23.39 -3.89
N SER A 456 9.87 -24.53 -3.29
CA SER A 456 10.72 -25.22 -2.34
C SER A 456 11.88 -25.98 -2.99
N ARG A 457 11.76 -26.34 -4.27
CA ARG A 457 12.77 -27.06 -5.05
C ARG A 457 13.70 -26.12 -5.81
N GLU A 458 13.14 -25.08 -6.40
CA GLU A 458 13.85 -24.20 -7.32
C GLU A 458 14.63 -23.09 -6.61
N ASN A 459 14.44 -22.92 -5.29
CA ASN A 459 15.03 -21.83 -4.51
C ASN A 459 14.88 -20.49 -5.26
N ALA A 460 13.64 -20.00 -5.41
CA ALA A 460 13.27 -18.90 -6.31
C ALA A 460 14.16 -17.63 -6.27
N HIS A 461 14.90 -17.39 -5.18
CA HIS A 461 15.85 -16.27 -5.02
C HIS A 461 17.23 -16.70 -4.49
N GLY A 462 17.59 -17.98 -4.63
CA GLY A 462 18.81 -18.55 -4.06
C GLY A 462 18.79 -18.69 -2.53
N VAL A 463 17.65 -18.42 -1.87
CA VAL A 463 17.53 -18.49 -0.40
C VAL A 463 17.89 -19.91 0.07
N PRO A 464 18.86 -20.07 1.00
CA PRO A 464 19.26 -21.38 1.49
C PRO A 464 18.11 -22.12 2.17
N ARG A 465 17.94 -23.40 1.84
CA ARG A 465 16.92 -24.26 2.42
C ARG A 465 17.00 -24.31 3.95
N GLU A 466 18.22 -24.33 4.48
CA GLU A 466 18.49 -24.30 5.93
C GLU A 466 17.91 -23.06 6.61
N ALA A 467 17.86 -21.90 5.94
CA ALA A 467 17.26 -20.70 6.50
C ALA A 467 15.73 -20.79 6.52
N ILE A 468 15.13 -21.38 5.48
CA ILE A 468 13.69 -21.66 5.40
C ILE A 468 13.30 -22.61 6.54
N ASP A 469 14.02 -23.71 6.69
CA ASP A 469 13.77 -24.72 7.72
C ASP A 469 14.04 -24.17 9.13
N ALA A 470 14.96 -23.20 9.28
CA ALA A 470 15.20 -22.46 10.52
C ALA A 470 14.11 -21.42 10.85
N GLY A 471 13.09 -21.28 10.01
CA GLY A 471 11.93 -20.43 10.27
C GLY A 471 12.02 -19.01 9.72
N LEU A 472 12.81 -18.79 8.66
CA LEU A 472 12.85 -17.53 7.91
C LEU A 472 11.44 -17.07 7.51
N SER A 473 11.17 -15.79 7.70
CA SER A 473 9.93 -15.16 7.27
C SER A 473 9.89 -14.99 5.74
N PHE A 474 8.74 -15.29 5.13
CA PHE A 474 8.44 -14.91 3.75
C PHE A 474 9.51 -15.30 2.70
N PRO A 475 9.97 -16.57 2.66
CA PRO A 475 11.09 -16.99 1.81
C PRO A 475 10.84 -16.89 0.30
N HIS A 476 9.58 -16.71 -0.11
CA HIS A 476 9.15 -16.71 -1.51
C HIS A 476 8.66 -15.34 -1.98
N VAL A 477 9.04 -14.26 -1.31
CA VAL A 477 8.58 -12.89 -1.62
C VAL A 477 8.72 -12.51 -3.10
N GLN A 478 7.72 -11.84 -3.67
CA GLN A 478 7.80 -11.26 -5.03
C GLN A 478 7.72 -9.74 -4.97
N ILE A 479 8.46 -9.05 -5.83
CA ILE A 479 8.46 -7.59 -5.92
C ILE A 479 8.12 -7.17 -7.34
N ALA A 480 7.30 -6.14 -7.47
CA ALA A 480 7.08 -5.42 -8.70
C ALA A 480 7.33 -3.92 -8.50
N SER A 481 7.76 -3.23 -9.55
CA SER A 481 7.87 -1.76 -9.57
C SER A 481 6.91 -1.15 -10.56
N LEU A 482 6.64 0.14 -10.35
CA LEU A 482 5.97 0.98 -11.32
C LEU A 482 7.01 1.90 -11.99
N PRO A 483 7.61 1.49 -13.12
CA PRO A 483 8.74 2.19 -13.72
C PRO A 483 8.41 3.63 -14.17
N TYR A 484 7.13 3.98 -14.35
CA TYR A 484 6.75 5.37 -14.63
C TYR A 484 7.13 6.32 -13.47
N TYR A 485 7.02 5.86 -12.21
CA TYR A 485 7.16 6.67 -11.01
C TYR A 485 8.55 6.51 -10.36
N GLN A 486 9.57 7.09 -10.99
CA GLN A 486 10.98 6.91 -10.59
C GLN A 486 11.76 8.22 -10.40
N ASP A 487 11.13 9.38 -10.67
CA ASP A 487 11.78 10.67 -10.45
C ASP A 487 11.95 10.92 -8.95
N ARG A 488 13.21 10.91 -8.49
CA ARG A 488 13.59 11.13 -7.09
C ARG A 488 13.00 12.41 -6.48
N ARG A 489 12.96 13.52 -7.23
CA ARG A 489 12.48 14.81 -6.73
C ARG A 489 10.96 14.78 -6.54
N GLN A 490 10.25 14.03 -7.37
CA GLN A 490 8.80 13.86 -7.28
C GLN A 490 8.44 12.87 -6.17
N LEU A 491 9.17 11.76 -6.09
CA LEU A 491 8.99 10.77 -5.03
C LEU A 491 9.18 11.36 -3.64
N ALA A 492 10.13 12.30 -3.48
CA ALA A 492 10.33 13.03 -2.23
C ALA A 492 9.14 13.90 -1.80
N LYS A 493 8.22 14.23 -2.73
CA LYS A 493 7.01 15.01 -2.45
C LYS A 493 5.79 14.13 -2.15
N VAL A 494 5.90 12.82 -2.23
CA VAL A 494 4.78 11.93 -1.91
C VAL A 494 4.47 12.03 -0.43
N THR A 495 3.22 12.35 -0.10
CA THR A 495 2.75 12.60 1.27
C THR A 495 1.82 11.51 1.82
N CYS A 496 1.42 10.55 0.98
CA CYS A 496 0.60 9.42 1.41
C CYS A 496 0.67 8.25 0.41
N LEU A 497 0.53 7.05 0.94
CA LEU A 497 0.40 5.78 0.22
C LEU A 497 -0.64 4.93 0.94
N GLN A 498 -1.53 4.29 0.20
CA GLN A 498 -2.48 3.28 0.69
C GLN A 498 -2.53 2.10 -0.30
N VAL A 499 -2.69 0.90 0.24
CA VAL A 499 -2.96 -0.32 -0.54
C VAL A 499 -4.27 -0.89 -0.07
N THR A 500 -5.10 -1.29 -1.02
CA THR A 500 -6.32 -2.04 -0.79
C THR A 500 -6.22 -3.40 -1.47
N GLU A 501 -7.31 -4.17 -1.53
CA GLU A 501 -7.25 -5.52 -2.12
C GLU A 501 -7.01 -5.44 -3.64
N THR A 502 -7.52 -4.38 -4.27
CA THR A 502 -7.53 -4.26 -5.73
C THR A 502 -6.75 -3.06 -6.28
N LYS A 503 -6.29 -2.14 -5.41
CA LYS A 503 -5.73 -0.86 -5.84
C LYS A 503 -4.59 -0.40 -4.96
N MET A 504 -3.70 0.41 -5.53
CA MET A 504 -2.71 1.20 -4.81
C MET A 504 -2.98 2.68 -5.07
N PHE A 505 -2.98 3.49 -4.00
CA PHE A 505 -3.26 4.92 -4.03
C PHE A 505 -2.06 5.67 -3.48
N PHE A 506 -1.59 6.69 -4.16
CA PHE A 506 -0.55 7.57 -3.63
C PHE A 506 -0.67 8.99 -4.18
N VAL A 507 -0.08 9.94 -3.48
CA VAL A 507 -0.02 11.34 -3.93
C VAL A 507 1.09 11.50 -4.96
N TRP A 508 0.85 12.23 -6.03
CA TRP A 508 1.82 12.52 -7.09
C TRP A 508 1.72 13.97 -7.54
N ASP A 509 2.84 14.57 -7.97
CA ASP A 509 2.86 15.96 -8.44
C ASP A 509 2.21 16.04 -9.85
N ALA A 510 1.08 16.75 -9.91
CA ALA A 510 0.25 16.96 -11.10
C ALA A 510 1.02 17.60 -12.25
N MET A 511 2.07 18.37 -11.95
CA MET A 511 2.93 19.00 -12.93
C MET A 511 3.59 17.97 -13.86
N TYR A 512 3.70 16.72 -13.41
CA TYR A 512 4.37 15.64 -14.14
C TYR A 512 3.38 14.57 -14.62
N LYS A 513 2.15 14.96 -14.93
CA LYS A 513 1.21 14.10 -15.66
C LYS A 513 1.66 13.86 -17.09
N PRO A 514 1.43 12.67 -17.67
CA PRO A 514 1.74 12.34 -19.08
C PRO A 514 1.28 13.44 -20.05
N ASP A 515 0.03 13.88 -19.89
CA ASP A 515 -0.59 14.89 -20.75
C ASP A 515 0.04 16.29 -20.60
N SER A 516 0.72 16.52 -19.47
CA SER A 516 1.41 17.78 -19.17
C SER A 516 2.89 17.75 -19.58
N PHE A 517 3.48 16.58 -19.84
CA PHE A 517 4.89 16.48 -20.21
C PHE A 517 5.22 17.27 -21.47
N GLU A 518 4.37 17.24 -22.49
CA GLU A 518 4.59 18.02 -23.71
C GLU A 518 4.48 19.53 -23.46
N PHE A 519 3.60 19.96 -22.54
CA PHE A 519 3.53 21.36 -22.12
C PHE A 519 4.81 21.79 -21.38
N PHE A 520 5.24 21.03 -20.37
CA PHE A 520 6.41 21.37 -19.56
C PHE A 520 7.75 21.22 -20.30
N ARG A 521 7.83 20.27 -21.24
CA ARG A 521 8.95 20.16 -22.18
C ARG A 521 9.00 21.36 -23.12
N ARG A 522 7.85 21.86 -23.58
CA ARG A 522 7.77 23.05 -24.44
C ARG A 522 8.20 24.33 -23.72
N VAL A 523 7.93 24.45 -22.41
CA VAL A 523 8.38 25.61 -21.61
C VAL A 523 9.77 25.43 -20.99
N GLY A 524 10.50 24.36 -21.34
CA GLY A 524 11.89 24.15 -20.91
C GLY A 524 12.05 23.78 -19.44
N MET A 525 10.99 23.30 -18.78
CA MET A 525 11.04 22.85 -17.38
C MET A 525 11.44 21.37 -17.22
N ILE A 526 11.37 20.61 -18.31
CA ILE A 526 11.78 19.20 -18.37
C ILE A 526 12.68 19.05 -19.60
N ASP A 527 13.84 18.41 -19.41
CA ASP A 527 14.76 18.14 -20.52
C ASP A 527 14.10 17.29 -21.61
N PRO A 528 14.35 17.58 -22.90
CA PRO A 528 13.88 16.72 -23.97
C PRO A 528 14.51 15.33 -23.82
N PRO A 529 13.76 14.25 -24.15
CA PRO A 529 14.29 12.89 -24.08
C PRO A 529 15.51 12.78 -25.01
N PRO A 530 16.49 11.91 -24.67
CA PRO A 530 17.63 11.63 -25.53
C PRO A 530 17.19 11.33 -26.96
N VAL A 531 18.00 11.69 -27.94
CA VAL A 531 17.68 11.53 -29.38
C VAL A 531 17.32 10.07 -29.71
N GLU A 532 17.98 9.12 -29.05
CA GLU A 532 17.74 7.68 -29.19
C GLU A 532 16.34 7.27 -28.69
N ALA A 533 15.92 7.80 -27.53
CA ALA A 533 14.58 7.59 -27.01
C ALA A 533 13.51 8.24 -27.90
N ARG A 534 13.80 9.41 -28.50
CA ARG A 534 12.91 10.02 -29.51
C ARG A 534 12.74 9.15 -30.74
N ALA A 535 13.81 8.52 -31.23
CA ALA A 535 13.73 7.60 -32.36
C ALA A 535 12.92 6.34 -32.01
N ALA A 536 13.11 5.78 -30.81
CA ALA A 536 12.34 4.64 -30.32
C ALA A 536 10.85 4.97 -30.16
N MET A 537 10.53 6.13 -29.57
CA MET A 537 9.14 6.61 -29.43
C MET A 537 8.47 6.87 -30.79
N ALA A 538 9.19 7.46 -31.75
CA ALA A 538 8.68 7.66 -33.11
C ALA A 538 8.41 6.33 -33.83
N GLY A 539 9.28 5.33 -33.62
CA GLY A 539 9.08 3.97 -34.13
C GLY A 539 7.87 3.27 -33.51
N ALA A 540 7.69 3.39 -32.19
CA ALA A 540 6.54 2.82 -31.48
C ALA A 540 5.21 3.45 -31.93
N VAL A 541 5.13 4.77 -32.03
CA VAL A 541 3.93 5.48 -32.53
C VAL A 541 3.61 5.09 -33.97
N ALA A 542 4.62 4.95 -34.82
CA ALA A 542 4.44 4.48 -36.21
C ALA A 542 3.92 3.04 -36.26
N ALA A 543 4.42 2.15 -35.39
CA ALA A 543 3.95 0.77 -35.28
C ALA A 543 2.48 0.71 -34.82
N THR A 544 2.11 1.45 -33.78
CA THR A 544 0.72 1.50 -33.29
C THR A 544 -0.24 2.08 -34.35
N ALA A 545 0.18 3.13 -35.08
CA ALA A 545 -0.60 3.70 -36.17
C ALA A 545 -0.78 2.72 -37.35
N ALA A 546 0.22 1.89 -37.65
CA ALA A 546 0.15 0.83 -38.65
C ALA A 546 -0.81 -0.30 -38.24
N THR A 547 -0.85 -0.68 -36.95
CA THR A 547 -1.80 -1.68 -36.44
C THR A 547 -3.24 -1.17 -36.46
N THR A 548 -3.44 0.13 -36.23
CA THR A 548 -4.78 0.75 -36.17
C THR A 548 -5.38 0.97 -37.57
N THR A 549 -4.55 1.08 -38.62
CA THR A 549 -5.01 1.35 -40.00
C THR A 549 -5.49 0.11 -40.76
N VAL A 550 -5.34 -1.10 -40.22
CA VAL A 550 -5.82 -2.34 -40.88
C VAL A 550 -7.29 -2.66 -40.55
N GLY A 551 -7.92 -1.99 -39.59
CA GLY A 551 -9.27 -2.34 -39.10
C GLY A 551 -10.46 -1.50 -39.62
N ALA A 552 -10.26 -0.42 -40.37
CA ALA A 552 -11.35 0.51 -40.69
C ALA A 552 -11.42 0.87 -42.17
N ALA A 553 -11.98 -0.04 -42.97
CA ALA A 553 -12.47 0.27 -44.31
C ALA A 553 -13.94 -0.17 -44.46
N ALA A 554 -14.87 0.66 -44.01
CA ALA A 554 -16.26 0.63 -44.42
C ALA A 554 -16.76 2.06 -44.66
N ALA A 555 -17.20 2.30 -45.89
CA ALA A 555 -17.47 3.61 -46.48
C ALA A 555 -18.81 4.23 -46.05
N VAL A 556 -18.85 5.56 -45.90
CA VAL A 556 -20.06 6.39 -45.95
C VAL A 556 -19.72 7.73 -46.64
N PRO A 557 -20.58 8.26 -47.53
CA PRO A 557 -20.23 9.35 -48.44
C PRO A 557 -20.43 10.76 -47.84
N ALA A 558 -19.66 11.70 -48.40
CA ALA A 558 -19.66 13.13 -48.10
C ALA A 558 -20.90 13.87 -48.63
N PRO A 559 -21.25 15.03 -48.05
CA PRO A 559 -21.90 16.11 -48.77
C PRO A 559 -21.09 17.41 -48.80
N ALA A 560 -21.57 18.29 -49.67
CA ALA A 560 -20.86 19.34 -50.38
C ALA A 560 -20.54 20.62 -49.59
N SER A 561 -19.61 21.35 -50.22
CA SER A 561 -19.09 22.68 -49.94
C SER A 561 -20.11 23.83 -49.86
N SER A 562 -19.80 24.83 -49.05
CA SER A 562 -19.98 26.24 -49.43
C SER A 562 -18.95 27.13 -48.73
N ALA A 563 -18.32 28.00 -49.51
CA ALA A 563 -17.21 28.85 -49.14
C ALA A 563 -17.63 30.28 -48.76
N VAL A 564 -16.65 31.02 -48.23
CA VAL A 564 -16.45 32.48 -48.23
C VAL A 564 -17.06 33.29 -47.06
N HIS A 565 -16.22 33.82 -46.15
CA HIS A 565 -15.77 35.23 -46.20
C HIS A 565 -14.62 35.53 -45.21
N ASP A 566 -13.65 36.31 -45.71
CA ASP A 566 -12.52 36.93 -45.01
C ASP A 566 -12.94 37.97 -43.97
N GLN A 567 -12.17 38.11 -42.89
CA GLN A 567 -11.64 39.42 -42.45
C GLN A 567 -10.54 39.26 -41.39
N GLN A 568 -9.32 39.62 -41.79
CA GLN A 568 -8.18 39.92 -40.91
C GLN A 568 -8.36 41.31 -40.27
N ALA A 569 -8.05 41.43 -38.98
CA ALA A 569 -7.71 42.70 -38.36
C ALA A 569 -6.45 42.53 -37.50
N ASN A 570 -5.43 43.27 -37.92
CA ASN A 570 -4.10 43.43 -37.36
C ASN A 570 -4.16 44.35 -36.13
N VAL A 571 -3.55 43.99 -35.00
CA VAL A 571 -3.07 44.96 -34.00
C VAL A 571 -1.74 44.44 -33.47
N GLY A 572 -0.65 45.06 -33.91
CA GLY A 572 0.67 44.91 -33.31
C GLY A 572 0.83 45.86 -32.13
N HIS A 573 1.43 45.38 -31.05
CA HIS A 573 2.09 46.24 -30.08
C HIS A 573 3.51 45.75 -29.78
N VAL A 574 4.43 46.64 -30.09
CA VAL A 574 5.86 46.64 -29.80
C VAL A 574 6.07 47.10 -28.36
N MET A 575 6.91 46.42 -27.59
CA MET A 575 7.52 46.95 -26.36
C MET A 575 9.00 46.57 -26.35
N GLN A 576 9.84 47.59 -26.13
CA GLN A 576 11.30 47.57 -26.09
C GLN A 576 11.83 47.02 -24.75
N PRO A 577 13.10 46.58 -24.67
CA PRO A 577 13.78 46.28 -23.42
C PRO A 577 14.58 47.51 -22.91
N GLU A 578 14.41 47.86 -21.63
CA GLU A 578 15.32 48.76 -20.93
C GLU A 578 16.39 47.96 -20.15
N ALA A 579 17.63 48.39 -20.32
CA ALA A 579 18.80 47.99 -19.56
C ALA A 579 19.07 49.02 -18.45
N VAL A 580 19.45 48.57 -17.25
CA VAL A 580 20.05 49.44 -16.23
C VAL A 580 21.25 48.75 -15.60
N ALA A 581 22.31 49.54 -15.45
CA ALA A 581 23.68 49.20 -15.12
C ALA A 581 23.94 48.94 -13.62
N GLY A 582 25.05 48.23 -13.35
CA GLY A 582 25.64 48.11 -12.01
C GLY A 582 26.40 49.36 -11.55
N PRO A 583 27.00 49.31 -10.35
CA PRO A 583 28.46 49.46 -10.30
C PRO A 583 29.20 48.58 -9.26
N SER A 584 30.41 48.20 -9.68
CA SER A 584 31.73 48.20 -9.00
C SER A 584 31.91 47.96 -7.49
N ALA A 585 32.84 47.02 -7.25
CA ALA A 585 33.69 46.69 -6.11
C ALA A 585 34.17 47.80 -5.17
N ASP A 586 34.40 47.41 -3.90
CA ASP A 586 35.62 47.75 -3.15
C ASP A 586 36.00 46.63 -2.16
N ALA A 587 37.31 46.48 -1.96
CA ALA A 587 37.99 45.42 -1.23
C ALA A 587 38.22 45.76 0.26
N MET A 588 38.33 44.73 1.12
CA MET A 588 39.15 44.82 2.33
C MET A 588 39.60 43.44 2.83
N VAL A 589 40.65 43.45 3.64
CA VAL A 589 41.70 42.45 3.81
C VAL A 589 41.81 42.08 5.29
N VAL A 590 42.11 40.79 5.56
CA VAL A 590 42.87 40.19 6.70
C VAL A 590 42.18 39.62 7.96
N ASP A 591 42.66 38.40 8.25
CA ASP A 591 42.88 37.61 9.48
C ASP A 591 41.77 36.81 10.19
N GLY A 592 41.94 35.48 10.16
CA GLY A 592 42.49 34.73 11.31
C GLY A 592 41.51 34.08 12.29
N GLY A 593 41.49 32.75 12.35
CA GLY A 593 40.97 32.01 13.51
C GLY A 593 40.43 30.61 13.22
N ASN A 594 41.11 29.60 13.76
CA ASN A 594 40.68 28.20 13.83
C ASN A 594 39.33 28.03 14.54
N ASP A 595 38.49 27.11 14.04
CA ASP A 595 37.82 26.05 14.81
C ASP A 595 36.95 25.21 13.84
N GLU A 596 37.47 24.05 13.39
CA GLU A 596 36.69 23.05 12.65
C GLU A 596 35.77 22.29 13.61
N ALA A 597 34.53 22.76 13.72
CA ALA A 597 33.40 21.96 14.17
C ALA A 597 32.47 21.74 12.96
N ALA A 598 32.36 20.48 12.53
CA ALA A 598 31.53 20.07 11.40
C ALA A 598 30.04 20.33 11.70
N ALA A 599 29.50 21.36 11.09
CA ALA A 599 28.06 21.56 10.92
C ALA A 599 27.64 20.85 9.63
N ILE A 600 26.92 19.74 9.77
CA ILE A 600 26.19 19.07 8.68
C ILE A 600 24.71 19.35 8.88
N SER A 601 24.06 19.65 7.76
CA SER A 601 22.71 20.22 7.62
C SER A 601 21.59 19.36 8.20
N ASP A 602 20.80 19.97 9.10
CA ASP A 602 19.46 19.52 9.48
C ASP A 602 18.47 19.87 8.37
N ALA A 603 17.94 18.83 7.72
CA ALA A 603 16.75 18.88 6.89
C ALA A 603 15.94 17.59 7.12
N VAL A 604 15.34 17.48 8.30
CA VAL A 604 14.42 16.41 8.67
C VAL A 604 13.17 17.06 9.27
N TRP A 605 12.07 16.99 8.51
CA TRP A 605 10.66 17.21 8.91
C TRP A 605 10.34 18.16 10.08
N ASP A 606 10.69 19.43 9.97
CA ASP A 606 10.07 20.47 10.79
C ASP A 606 8.66 20.80 10.27
N ALA A 607 7.66 20.58 11.12
CA ALA A 607 6.38 21.26 10.96
C ALA A 607 6.62 22.79 10.99
N PRO A 608 6.02 23.59 10.08
CA PRO A 608 6.31 25.01 10.03
C PRO A 608 5.97 25.68 11.37
N GLY A 609 6.94 26.44 11.87
CA GLY A 609 6.90 27.14 13.16
C GLY A 609 5.63 27.95 13.36
N ILE A 610 5.12 27.89 14.59
CA ILE A 610 3.96 28.63 15.06
C ILE A 610 4.42 30.08 15.32
N GLU A 611 4.03 31.02 14.46
CA GLU A 611 4.00 32.44 14.85
C GLU A 611 2.73 32.69 15.65
N GLU A 612 2.93 33.09 16.91
CA GLU A 612 1.90 33.35 17.90
C GLU A 612 1.24 34.71 17.62
N HIS A 613 0.16 34.73 16.83
CA HIS A 613 -0.67 35.93 16.68
C HIS A 613 -1.75 35.98 17.78
N GLN A 614 -1.49 36.80 18.81
CA GLN A 614 -2.52 37.26 19.73
C GLN A 614 -3.51 38.20 19.01
N ALA A 615 -4.77 37.78 18.88
CA ALA A 615 -5.87 38.65 18.44
C ALA A 615 -6.74 39.05 19.64
N VAL A 616 -6.72 40.35 19.96
CA VAL A 616 -7.65 41.00 20.89
C VAL A 616 -9.02 41.14 20.23
N ALA A 617 -10.06 40.66 20.90
CA ALA A 617 -11.44 40.71 20.42
C ALA A 617 -12.06 42.11 20.54
N GLY A 618 -12.66 42.59 19.44
CA GLY A 618 -13.64 43.67 19.41
C GLY A 618 -14.75 43.33 18.40
N PRO A 619 -16.02 43.71 18.64
CA PRO A 619 -17.13 43.22 17.83
C PRO A 619 -17.33 44.08 16.58
N ALA A 620 -17.34 43.46 15.40
CA ALA A 620 -17.82 44.09 14.18
C ALA A 620 -18.68 43.11 13.35
N THR A 621 -19.89 43.56 13.06
CA THR A 621 -20.90 43.00 12.15
C THR A 621 -20.34 42.75 10.75
N VAL A 622 -20.53 41.54 10.22
CA VAL A 622 -20.11 41.14 8.87
C VAL A 622 -21.33 40.95 7.97
N THR A 623 -21.38 41.72 6.88
CA THR A 623 -22.13 41.44 5.66
C THR A 623 -21.21 40.68 4.68
N THR A 624 -21.60 39.48 4.28
CA THR A 624 -20.81 38.61 3.38
C THR A 624 -21.15 38.84 1.91
N ALA A 625 -20.15 39.22 1.11
CA ALA A 625 -20.09 38.95 -0.32
C ALA A 625 -18.80 38.15 -0.57
N ALA A 626 -18.95 36.91 -1.06
CA ALA A 626 -17.84 36.00 -1.31
C ALA A 626 -17.21 36.29 -2.68
N ALA A 627 -15.96 36.72 -2.68
CA ALA A 627 -15.09 36.72 -3.86
C ALA A 627 -13.93 35.76 -3.58
N THR A 628 -13.83 34.69 -4.36
CA THR A 628 -12.70 33.75 -4.37
C THR A 628 -11.48 34.42 -4.99
N ALA A 629 -10.58 34.91 -4.14
CA ALA A 629 -9.24 35.32 -4.56
C ALA A 629 -8.32 34.09 -4.58
N THR A 630 -7.71 33.81 -5.73
CA THR A 630 -6.68 32.77 -5.88
C THR A 630 -5.36 33.30 -5.33
N PRO A 631 -4.71 32.63 -4.35
CA PRO A 631 -3.41 33.08 -3.85
C PRO A 631 -2.30 32.77 -4.86
N ALA A 632 -1.49 33.78 -5.20
CA ALA A 632 -0.34 33.67 -6.10
C ALA A 632 0.94 33.17 -5.37
N GLY A 633 0.81 32.10 -4.58
CA GLY A 633 1.95 31.42 -3.95
C GLY A 633 2.34 30.18 -4.77
N GLY A 634 3.64 29.93 -4.94
CA GLY A 634 4.19 28.75 -5.64
C GLY A 634 3.94 27.43 -4.91
N GLY A 635 2.67 27.10 -4.66
CA GLY A 635 2.23 25.83 -4.12
C GLY A 635 2.56 24.68 -5.06
N VAL A 636 2.93 23.54 -4.49
CA VAL A 636 3.08 22.29 -5.24
C VAL A 636 1.67 21.84 -5.64
N ASN A 637 1.47 21.57 -6.94
CA ASN A 637 0.20 21.03 -7.43
C ASN A 637 0.21 19.50 -7.20
N THR A 638 -0.25 19.01 -6.06
CA THR A 638 -0.31 17.57 -5.76
C THR A 638 -1.67 16.96 -6.10
N GLU A 639 -1.69 15.83 -6.78
CA GLU A 639 -2.86 15.05 -7.14
C GLU A 639 -2.78 13.64 -6.57
N MET A 640 -3.89 12.91 -6.61
CA MET A 640 -3.89 11.50 -6.22
C MET A 640 -3.83 10.62 -7.47
N VAL A 641 -2.90 9.66 -7.47
CA VAL A 641 -2.78 8.59 -8.45
C VAL A 641 -3.36 7.32 -7.85
N VAL A 642 -4.08 6.57 -8.67
CA VAL A 642 -4.66 5.28 -8.33
C VAL A 642 -4.29 4.28 -9.39
N ILE A 643 -3.66 3.19 -8.97
CA ILE A 643 -3.30 2.07 -9.83
C ILE A 643 -4.28 0.95 -9.51
N GLU A 644 -5.09 0.58 -10.49
CA GLU A 644 -6.11 -0.46 -10.38
C GLU A 644 -5.61 -1.75 -11.03
N TYR A 645 -5.63 -2.84 -10.27
CA TYR A 645 -5.13 -4.15 -10.70
C TYR A 645 -6.26 -5.10 -11.11
N VAL A 646 -7.48 -4.57 -11.27
CA VAL A 646 -8.69 -5.37 -11.53
C VAL A 646 -8.64 -5.91 -12.97
N PRO A 647 -8.86 -7.22 -13.18
CA PRO A 647 -8.98 -7.78 -14.53
C PRO A 647 -10.10 -7.11 -15.33
N HIS A 648 -9.89 -6.87 -16.62
CA HIS A 648 -10.94 -6.34 -17.50
C HIS A 648 -11.90 -7.46 -17.91
N ASP A 649 -13.20 -7.19 -17.97
CA ASP A 649 -14.23 -8.20 -18.34
C ASP A 649 -14.17 -8.63 -19.83
N ALA A 650 -13.21 -8.15 -20.62
CA ALA A 650 -13.18 -8.33 -22.07
C ALA A 650 -12.40 -9.59 -22.47
N ASN A 651 -13.09 -10.70 -22.71
CA ASN A 651 -12.62 -11.87 -23.48
C ASN A 651 -11.29 -12.54 -23.08
N ASP A 652 -10.72 -12.29 -21.89
CA ASP A 652 -9.57 -13.03 -21.35
C ASP A 652 -9.92 -14.50 -20.95
N GLU A 653 -10.90 -15.10 -21.64
CA GLU A 653 -11.25 -16.52 -21.47
C GLU A 653 -10.06 -17.41 -21.85
N ASP A 654 -9.26 -17.02 -22.84
CA ASP A 654 -8.20 -17.85 -23.42
C ASP A 654 -6.85 -17.77 -22.66
N GLU A 655 -6.52 -16.65 -22.00
CA GLU A 655 -5.18 -16.43 -21.39
C GLU A 655 -4.87 -17.44 -20.26
N TRP A 656 -5.89 -17.87 -19.50
CA TRP A 656 -5.68 -18.83 -18.41
C TRP A 656 -5.34 -20.26 -18.88
N ASP A 657 -5.68 -20.57 -20.12
CA ASP A 657 -5.43 -21.87 -20.72
C ASP A 657 -4.17 -21.88 -21.61
N GLU A 658 -3.67 -20.72 -22.07
CA GLU A 658 -2.57 -20.61 -23.04
C GLU A 658 -1.17 -20.28 -22.47
N ASP A 659 -1.06 -19.64 -21.29
CA ASP A 659 0.14 -18.85 -20.92
C ASP A 659 1.39 -19.55 -20.34
N GLU A 660 1.47 -20.87 -20.26
CA GLU A 660 2.66 -21.55 -19.66
C GLU A 660 3.31 -22.60 -20.58
N GLY A 661 3.03 -22.54 -21.88
CA GLY A 661 3.48 -23.55 -22.84
C GLY A 661 4.89 -23.41 -23.40
N ASP A 662 5.40 -22.18 -23.63
CA ASP A 662 6.39 -21.97 -24.70
C ASP A 662 7.59 -21.03 -24.38
N GLU A 663 7.84 -20.63 -23.13
CA GLU A 663 8.99 -19.74 -22.80
C GLU A 663 10.22 -20.45 -22.17
N ASP A 664 10.18 -21.77 -21.99
CA ASP A 664 11.41 -22.51 -21.71
C ASP A 664 12.23 -22.57 -23.01
N GLU A 665 13.11 -21.58 -23.21
CA GLU A 665 14.21 -21.66 -24.17
C GLU A 665 14.85 -23.05 -24.04
N ASP A 666 14.94 -23.78 -25.16
CA ASP A 666 15.56 -25.10 -25.26
C ASP A 666 16.98 -25.08 -24.66
N ILE A 667 17.09 -25.27 -23.34
CA ILE A 667 18.33 -25.69 -22.70
C ILE A 667 18.45 -27.16 -23.11
N GLU A 668 19.11 -27.39 -24.24
CA GLU A 668 19.60 -28.71 -24.64
C GLU A 668 20.48 -29.24 -23.49
N PHE A 669 19.87 -29.97 -22.55
CA PHE A 669 20.60 -30.78 -21.59
C PHE A 669 21.17 -31.96 -22.36
N ASP A 670 22.48 -31.95 -22.54
CA ASP A 670 23.24 -33.02 -23.19
C ASP A 670 23.24 -34.25 -22.28
N ASP A 671 22.26 -35.14 -22.48
CA ASP A 671 22.00 -36.35 -21.68
C ASP A 671 23.09 -37.44 -21.80
N GLN A 672 24.28 -37.15 -22.35
CA GLN A 672 25.32 -38.16 -22.59
C GLN A 672 26.33 -38.38 -21.46
N ASP A 673 26.38 -37.55 -20.41
CA ASP A 673 27.44 -37.65 -19.38
C ASP A 673 26.98 -38.21 -18.01
N LEU A 674 25.75 -38.71 -17.85
CA LEU A 674 25.21 -39.12 -16.53
C LEU A 674 24.87 -40.61 -16.36
N LEU A 675 25.28 -41.50 -17.27
CA LEU A 675 24.88 -42.92 -17.24
C LEU A 675 25.98 -43.96 -16.94
N GLU A 676 27.17 -43.59 -16.45
CA GLU A 676 28.25 -44.57 -16.22
C GLU A 676 28.62 -44.93 -14.76
N ASP A 677 28.02 -44.34 -13.71
CA ASP A 677 28.41 -44.68 -12.32
C ASP A 677 27.22 -44.99 -11.38
N ALA A 678 26.44 -46.03 -11.68
CA ALA A 678 25.37 -46.52 -10.79
C ALA A 678 25.45 -48.03 -10.49
N ASP A 679 26.63 -48.50 -10.06
CA ASP A 679 26.78 -49.78 -9.34
C ASP A 679 27.34 -49.51 -7.92
N ALA A 680 26.53 -48.85 -7.08
CA ALA A 680 26.81 -48.71 -5.66
C ALA A 680 25.65 -49.31 -4.84
N VAL A 681 25.99 -50.40 -4.14
CA VAL A 681 25.16 -51.16 -3.20
C VAL A 681 24.52 -50.24 -2.15
N LEU A 682 23.19 -50.16 -2.14
CA LEU A 682 22.43 -49.50 -1.08
C LEU A 682 22.35 -50.39 0.17
N PRO A 683 22.66 -49.88 1.38
CA PRO A 683 22.37 -50.59 2.62
C PRO A 683 20.86 -50.55 2.92
N ALA A 684 20.32 -51.69 3.32
CA ALA A 684 19.02 -51.77 3.97
C ALA A 684 19.08 -51.04 5.33
N ASP A 685 17.95 -50.45 5.72
CA ASP A 685 17.69 -49.70 6.96
C ASP A 685 18.11 -48.22 6.98
N VAL A 686 17.29 -47.38 6.33
CA VAL A 686 17.07 -46.00 6.80
C VAL A 686 15.56 -45.76 6.84
N GLY A 687 15.02 -45.67 8.05
CA GLY A 687 13.62 -45.31 8.30
C GLY A 687 13.35 -43.89 7.82
N VAL A 688 12.39 -43.76 6.90
CA VAL A 688 11.88 -42.47 6.41
C VAL A 688 11.12 -41.79 7.55
N PRO A 689 11.45 -40.54 7.94
CA PRO A 689 10.64 -39.80 8.90
C PRO A 689 9.30 -39.42 8.24
N LEU A 690 8.20 -39.86 8.82
CA LEU A 690 6.87 -39.31 8.54
C LEU A 690 6.89 -37.81 8.82
N LEU A 691 6.73 -37.00 7.78
CA LEU A 691 6.41 -35.58 7.86
C LEU A 691 5.18 -35.39 8.77
N GLN A 692 5.42 -34.94 10.00
CA GLN A 692 4.37 -34.40 10.86
C GLN A 692 3.94 -33.06 10.26
N ALA A 693 2.88 -33.08 9.46
CA ALA A 693 2.16 -31.88 9.08
C ALA A 693 1.72 -31.17 10.37
N HIS A 694 2.20 -29.93 10.57
CA HIS A 694 1.80 -29.07 11.68
C HIS A 694 0.28 -28.89 11.67
N ARG A 695 -0.39 -29.62 12.56
CA ARG A 695 -1.81 -29.51 12.86
C ARG A 695 -2.02 -28.20 13.62
N ARG A 696 -2.33 -27.11 12.91
CA ARG A 696 -2.84 -25.88 13.53
C ARG A 696 -4.33 -26.06 13.81
N GLU A 697 -4.64 -26.67 14.95
CA GLU A 697 -5.96 -26.52 15.56
C GLU A 697 -6.05 -25.09 16.11
N ARG A 698 -6.81 -24.23 15.42
CA ARG A 698 -7.33 -23.02 16.06
C ARG A 698 -8.44 -23.47 17.00
N GLU A 699 -8.16 -23.56 18.29
CA GLU A 699 -9.19 -23.75 19.31
C GLU A 699 -10.07 -22.49 19.38
N TRP A 700 -11.35 -22.64 19.07
CA TRP A 700 -12.36 -21.62 19.26
C TRP A 700 -12.98 -21.80 20.65
N SER A 701 -12.55 -20.99 21.61
CA SER A 701 -13.22 -20.89 22.91
C SER A 701 -14.58 -20.21 22.73
N LYS A 702 -15.65 -21.01 22.75
CA LYS A 702 -17.03 -20.53 22.96
C LYS A 702 -17.14 -19.97 24.38
N PHE A 703 -17.36 -18.66 24.51
CA PHE A 703 -17.91 -18.06 25.72
C PHE A 703 -19.42 -18.31 25.75
N GLU A 704 -19.88 -19.22 26.61
CA GLU A 704 -21.27 -19.29 27.05
C GLU A 704 -21.50 -18.25 28.16
N LEU A 705 -22.28 -17.22 27.87
CA LEU A 705 -22.90 -16.36 28.87
C LEU A 705 -24.23 -17.00 29.31
N LEU A 706 -24.17 -17.79 30.38
CA LEU A 706 -25.34 -18.11 31.20
C LEU A 706 -25.17 -17.46 32.57
N GLY A 707 -25.66 -16.23 32.70
CA GLY A 707 -25.82 -15.53 33.97
C GLY A 707 -27.28 -15.56 34.43
N GLY A 708 -27.72 -16.72 34.93
CA GLY A 708 -28.99 -16.87 35.66
C GLY A 708 -28.74 -16.84 37.17
N SER A 709 -29.46 -15.98 37.87
CA SER A 709 -29.37 -15.70 39.30
C SER A 709 -29.92 -16.81 40.20
N CYS A 710 -29.20 -17.12 41.27
CA CYS A 710 -29.62 -17.61 42.60
C CYS A 710 -28.35 -18.15 43.26
N GLY A 711 -27.97 -17.86 44.51
CA GLY A 711 -28.70 -17.43 45.68
C GLY A 711 -27.90 -18.04 46.82
N MET A 712 -27.28 -17.20 47.65
CA MET A 712 -26.58 -17.63 48.86
C MET A 712 -27.56 -18.32 49.80
N ALA A 713 -27.19 -19.51 50.29
CA ALA A 713 -27.60 -19.99 51.59
C ALA A 713 -26.49 -20.86 52.19
N ASP A 714 -26.04 -20.46 53.38
CA ASP A 714 -25.21 -21.22 54.32
C ASP A 714 -25.72 -22.66 54.52
N VAL A 715 -24.81 -23.57 54.89
CA VAL A 715 -24.84 -24.33 56.15
C VAL A 715 -23.66 -25.33 56.20
N ARG A 716 -22.79 -25.09 57.21
CA ARG A 716 -21.83 -25.96 57.91
C ARG A 716 -20.60 -26.51 57.19
#